data_AF-A0AAE6G629-F1
#
_entry.id   AF-A0AAE6G629-F1
#
_cell.length_a   1.000
_cell.length_b   1.000
_cell.length_c   1.000
_cell.angle_alpha   90.00
_cell.angle_beta   90.00
_cell.angle_gamma   90.00
#
_symmetry.space_group_name_H-M   'P 1'
#
loop_
_entity.id
_entity.type
_entity.pdbx_description
1 polymer ?
#
loop_
_entity_poly.entity_id
_entity_poly.type
_entity_poly.pdbx_seq_one_letter_code
_entity_poly.pdbx_strand_id
1 'polypeptide(L)'
;MRRVLVLLPLLALANCKKDESPGAAKVTVDYSGFLPGCVQVNARDEGSGKELSTTVAGKGEPTGGSLTVAVIAPSGWGSTIQVEARAFEQTCEAASPVVTRSTSVTLTPGTPVPVALSLQATDGDGDGYVSVLTGGTDCHDNNPNIHPGATELCNNVDDNCNGQSDTVELRLGQSCTEGEGCEGVRACGGNGEVICNMPLAAYAYPDVDQDGHGDRNAAPVAFCAGIPQGYVTGPADDCNDNNASIRPGATELCNGVDDNCNDQIDETFTDLGTACTATAQCPGVYVCDASGIATTCQPTATPNDWFLDGDGDTFGDGTAVTSCVSPGAGYVEAGGDCNDGNPFTYPGAPELCDGLDNNCDGNVEGPEVCPSGGANWAARTVGATNQEWRSIFTEVSGDVTVVGNQGGVAILTPGSTTFQTNATNCGDNNRGWNAVWTDMANQGRLYLGSSGGSLTFLDRSQNACTQTHDMSRWIRGLVGFRREGTLEIHGVTENSGSANQGLTFTWTGEAGANELKFGTTTVGPLHDVHGRSRSLLFAVGGFDGGSSRPRIYRFNTNTSQWQSESVETAISGLGRLRGVWVVNDKVAFAVGDHTGGKNTVLQWDGSNWSRLSFPDTHKEELTSVVAFGSKSVYVTAFNGRIYRYDGTGWQIVFENTSLRFNDIAGTSPADLWVAGNAGQILHWPQ
;
A
#
# COMPACT_ATOMS: atom_id res chain seq x y z
N MET A 1 -9.68 36.63 101.94
CA MET A 1 -9.75 38.10 102.12
C MET A 1 -8.38 38.74 101.86
N ARG A 2 -8.12 39.20 100.63
CA ARG A 2 -7.00 40.10 100.30
C ARG A 2 -7.58 41.52 100.21
N ARG A 3 -7.24 42.41 101.16
CA ARG A 3 -7.68 43.81 101.17
C ARG A 3 -6.65 44.64 100.41
N VAL A 4 -7.02 45.14 99.22
CA VAL A 4 -6.20 46.11 98.47
C VAL A 4 -6.79 47.49 98.70
N LEU A 5 -5.97 48.39 99.24
CA LEU A 5 -6.32 49.78 99.49
C LEU A 5 -5.89 50.58 98.25
N VAL A 6 -6.83 51.09 97.46
CA VAL A 6 -6.51 52.03 96.38
C VAL A 6 -6.45 53.43 97.00
N LEU A 7 -5.24 53.96 97.16
CA LEU A 7 -4.95 55.30 97.66
C LEU A 7 -4.88 56.28 96.47
N LEU A 8 -5.67 57.36 96.52
CA LEU A 8 -5.54 58.51 95.62
C LEU A 8 -4.17 59.21 95.84
N PRO A 9 -3.44 59.60 94.78
CA PRO A 9 -2.10 60.15 94.92
C PRO A 9 -2.10 61.58 95.49
N LEU A 10 -1.16 61.82 96.40
CA LEU A 10 -0.77 63.11 96.95
C LEU A 10 -0.42 64.12 95.84
N LEU A 11 -1.12 65.25 95.80
CA LEU A 11 -0.56 66.49 95.25
C LEU A 11 0.56 66.97 96.20
N ALA A 12 1.75 67.20 95.66
CA ALA A 12 2.84 67.86 96.35
C ALA A 12 2.47 69.33 96.65
N LEU A 13 2.26 69.64 97.93
CA LEU A 13 2.22 71.01 98.44
C LEU A 13 3.53 71.32 99.15
N ALA A 14 4.42 72.07 98.51
CA ALA A 14 5.49 72.81 99.19
C ALA A 14 4.95 74.17 99.66
N ASN A 15 4.19 74.15 100.76
CA ASN A 15 4.10 75.19 101.81
C ASN A 15 2.96 74.81 102.77
N CYS A 16 3.24 73.90 103.70
CA CYS A 16 2.33 73.52 104.78
C CYS A 16 2.00 74.72 105.68
N LYS A 17 0.73 75.14 105.70
CA LYS A 17 0.10 75.52 106.97
C LYS A 17 -0.24 74.23 107.71
N LYS A 18 0.17 74.16 108.97
CA LYS A 18 -0.23 73.14 109.94
C LYS A 18 -1.74 73.27 110.20
N ASP A 19 -2.37 72.12 110.40
CA ASP A 19 -3.76 71.89 110.84
C ASP A 19 -4.84 71.87 109.75
N GLU A 20 -5.06 70.69 109.15
CA GLU A 20 -6.39 70.12 108.80
C GLU A 20 -6.19 68.74 108.12
N SER A 21 -6.43 67.64 108.86
CA SER A 21 -6.51 66.29 108.25
C SER A 21 -7.87 66.13 107.53
N PRO A 22 -7.91 65.83 106.22
CA PRO A 22 -9.17 65.76 105.48
C PRO A 22 -10.07 64.63 106.00
N GLY A 23 -11.39 64.86 105.96
CA GLY A 23 -12.39 63.84 106.26
C GLY A 23 -12.38 62.74 105.18
N ALA A 24 -12.50 61.47 105.58
CA ALA A 24 -12.49 60.34 104.67
C ALA A 24 -13.60 59.33 105.00
N ALA A 25 -14.12 58.66 103.98
CA ALA A 25 -15.03 57.52 104.11
C ALA A 25 -14.41 56.27 103.48
N LYS A 26 -14.58 55.13 104.14
CA LYS A 26 -14.21 53.82 103.61
C LYS A 26 -15.49 53.13 103.15
N VAL A 27 -15.71 53.11 101.84
CA VAL A 27 -16.93 52.58 101.22
C VAL A 27 -16.69 51.13 100.83
N THR A 28 -17.40 50.21 101.47
CA THR A 28 -17.48 48.81 101.07
C THR A 28 -18.75 48.63 100.24
N VAL A 29 -18.62 48.09 99.03
CA VAL A 29 -19.74 47.75 98.15
C VAL A 29 -19.78 46.24 98.03
N ASP A 30 -20.82 45.63 98.58
CA ASP A 30 -21.11 44.21 98.49
C ASP A 30 -22.15 43.98 97.38
N TYR A 31 -21.94 43.03 96.48
CA TYR A 31 -22.95 42.59 95.50
C TYR A 31 -23.23 41.11 95.67
N SER A 32 -24.50 40.71 95.51
CA SER A 32 -24.95 39.32 95.60
C SER A 32 -25.89 38.97 94.45
N GLY A 33 -25.79 37.74 93.96
CA GLY A 33 -26.60 37.17 92.89
C GLY A 33 -26.10 37.47 91.47
N PHE A 34 -25.05 38.29 91.31
CA PHE A 34 -24.35 38.52 90.05
C PHE A 34 -22.93 39.06 90.31
N LEU A 35 -22.04 38.97 89.31
CA LEU A 35 -20.75 39.65 89.29
C LEU A 35 -20.80 40.81 88.28
N PRO A 36 -20.82 42.07 88.74
CA PRO A 36 -20.78 43.20 87.81
C PRO A 36 -19.49 43.19 86.98
N GLY A 37 -19.59 43.33 85.67
CA GLY A 37 -18.42 43.65 84.84
C GLY A 37 -17.80 44.99 85.26
N CYS A 38 -18.63 45.93 85.74
CA CYS A 38 -18.16 47.21 86.25
C CYS A 38 -19.01 47.78 87.40
N VAL A 39 -18.36 48.37 88.40
CA VAL A 39 -18.97 49.11 89.51
C VAL A 39 -18.46 50.54 89.50
N GLN A 40 -19.37 51.51 89.40
CA GLN A 40 -19.07 52.93 89.53
C GLN A 40 -19.42 53.40 90.95
N VAL A 41 -18.44 53.99 91.65
CA VAL A 41 -18.65 54.60 92.97
C VAL A 41 -18.53 56.11 92.84
N ASN A 42 -19.60 56.82 93.20
CA ASN A 42 -19.71 58.26 93.15
C ASN A 42 -19.80 58.81 94.57
N ALA A 43 -19.08 59.88 94.86
CA ALA A 43 -19.19 60.66 96.08
C ALA A 43 -19.55 62.09 95.71
N ARG A 44 -20.54 62.67 96.40
CA ARG A 44 -21.06 64.01 96.15
C ARG A 44 -21.06 64.82 97.44
N ASP A 45 -20.49 66.01 97.42
CA ASP A 45 -20.62 66.97 98.52
C ASP A 45 -22.05 67.49 98.61
N GLU A 46 -22.71 67.38 99.76
CA GLU A 46 -24.11 67.82 99.88
C GLU A 46 -24.25 69.35 99.83
N GLY A 47 -23.23 70.09 100.28
CA GLY A 47 -23.26 71.55 100.31
C GLY A 47 -23.04 72.18 98.94
N SER A 48 -21.99 71.77 98.23
CA SER A 48 -21.59 72.35 96.94
C SER A 48 -22.10 71.59 95.71
N GLY A 49 -22.54 70.34 95.88
CA GLY A 49 -22.97 69.47 94.79
C GLY A 49 -21.84 68.97 93.89
N LYS A 50 -20.58 69.24 94.23
CA LYS A 50 -19.41 68.72 93.49
C LYS A 50 -19.29 67.21 93.68
N GLU A 51 -18.86 66.52 92.64
CA GLU A 51 -18.77 65.06 92.61
C GLU A 51 -17.35 64.57 92.33
N LEU A 52 -17.07 63.37 92.84
CA LEU A 52 -15.92 62.55 92.50
C LEU A 52 -16.45 61.16 92.17
N SER A 53 -15.99 60.58 91.07
CA SER A 53 -16.34 59.23 90.67
C SER A 53 -15.10 58.39 90.42
N THR A 54 -15.22 57.10 90.64
CA THR A 54 -14.25 56.11 90.18
C THR A 54 -14.99 54.87 89.70
N THR A 55 -14.46 54.21 88.69
CA THR A 55 -14.94 52.91 88.25
C THR A 55 -13.97 51.83 88.70
N VAL A 56 -14.50 50.68 89.06
CA VAL A 56 -13.74 49.51 89.48
C VAL A 56 -14.43 48.30 88.88
N ALA A 57 -13.68 47.40 88.26
CA ALA A 57 -14.24 46.12 87.83
C ALA A 57 -14.81 45.37 89.04
N GLY A 58 -15.93 44.67 88.87
CA GLY A 58 -16.42 43.78 89.91
C GLY A 58 -15.36 42.72 90.23
N LYS A 59 -15.33 42.33 91.50
CA LYS A 59 -14.43 41.33 92.06
C LYS A 59 -15.18 40.32 92.91
N GLY A 60 -15.00 39.05 92.63
CA GLY A 60 -15.69 37.97 93.34
C GLY A 60 -15.97 36.82 92.40
N GLU A 61 -16.97 36.05 92.76
CA GLU A 61 -17.52 34.97 91.93
C GLU A 61 -18.77 35.49 91.20
N PRO A 62 -19.24 34.80 90.14
CA PRO A 62 -20.48 35.12 89.44
C PRO A 62 -21.69 35.32 90.35
N THR A 63 -21.72 34.69 91.53
CA THR A 63 -22.83 34.80 92.50
C THR A 63 -22.68 35.96 93.49
N GLY A 64 -21.60 36.74 93.42
CA GLY A 64 -21.40 37.91 94.26
C GLY A 64 -19.96 38.14 94.70
N GLY A 65 -19.75 39.28 95.34
CA GLY A 65 -18.44 39.71 95.79
C GLY A 65 -18.48 41.03 96.54
N SER A 66 -17.30 41.59 96.77
CA SER A 66 -17.15 42.81 97.56
C SER A 66 -15.93 43.58 97.11
N LEU A 67 -16.05 44.89 97.05
CA LEU A 67 -14.94 45.80 96.82
C LEU A 67 -14.96 46.94 97.84
N THR A 68 -13.80 47.56 98.03
CA THR A 68 -13.67 48.70 98.95
C THR A 68 -13.01 49.87 98.23
N VAL A 69 -13.65 51.02 98.27
CA VAL A 69 -13.16 52.29 97.73
C VAL A 69 -12.95 53.27 98.87
N ALA A 70 -11.80 53.94 98.91
CA ALA A 70 -11.55 55.03 99.84
C ALA A 70 -11.98 56.35 99.18
N VAL A 71 -12.88 57.08 99.84
CA VAL A 71 -13.28 58.43 99.46
C VAL A 71 -12.60 59.41 100.40
N ILE A 72 -11.69 60.23 99.88
CA ILE A 72 -11.03 61.30 100.63
C ILE A 72 -11.64 62.61 100.13
N ALA A 73 -12.33 63.34 101.01
CA ALA A 73 -12.99 64.58 100.63
C ALA A 73 -11.94 65.64 100.24
N PRO A 74 -12.04 66.24 99.04
CA PRO A 74 -11.18 67.34 98.63
C PRO A 74 -11.27 68.55 99.56
N SER A 75 -10.21 69.36 99.57
CA SER A 75 -10.21 70.65 100.27
C SER A 75 -11.38 71.53 99.80
N GLY A 76 -12.22 71.97 100.73
CA GLY A 76 -13.38 72.82 100.45
C GLY A 76 -14.73 72.10 100.37
N TRP A 77 -14.78 70.78 100.58
CA TRP A 77 -16.03 70.05 100.79
C TRP A 77 -16.54 70.25 102.22
N GLY A 78 -17.86 70.14 102.42
CA GLY A 78 -18.48 70.15 103.73
C GLY A 78 -18.23 68.86 104.51
N SER A 79 -18.74 68.78 105.74
CA SER A 79 -18.62 67.57 106.55
C SER A 79 -19.57 66.45 106.13
N THR A 80 -20.46 66.65 105.16
CA THR A 80 -21.48 65.66 104.77
C THR A 80 -21.41 65.38 103.28
N ILE A 81 -21.26 64.11 102.93
CA ILE A 81 -21.20 63.63 101.54
C ILE A 81 -22.25 62.55 101.31
N GLN A 82 -22.78 62.46 100.10
CA GLN A 82 -23.57 61.31 99.62
C GLN A 82 -22.65 60.38 98.85
N VAL A 83 -22.66 59.09 99.17
CA VAL A 83 -21.92 58.05 98.46
C VAL A 83 -22.92 57.16 97.74
N GLU A 84 -22.69 56.89 96.47
CA GLU A 84 -23.49 56.04 95.59
C GLU A 84 -22.62 54.98 94.92
N ALA A 85 -23.14 53.76 94.79
CA ALA A 85 -22.55 52.67 94.02
C ALA A 85 -23.56 52.20 92.96
N ARG A 86 -23.10 52.07 91.72
CA ARG A 86 -23.85 51.58 90.56
C ARG A 86 -23.13 50.38 89.97
N ALA A 87 -23.86 49.33 89.59
CA ALA A 87 -23.28 48.15 88.96
C ALA A 87 -23.86 47.92 87.56
N PHE A 88 -23.01 47.44 86.64
CA PHE A 88 -23.30 47.21 85.23
C PHE A 88 -22.85 45.80 84.82
N GLU A 89 -23.57 45.17 83.88
CA GLU A 89 -23.32 43.79 83.40
C GLU A 89 -21.93 43.67 82.79
N GLN A 90 -21.60 44.54 81.83
CA GLN A 90 -20.34 44.47 81.07
C GLN A 90 -19.43 45.67 81.36
N THR A 91 -19.87 46.90 81.05
CA THR A 91 -19.05 48.12 81.15
C THR A 91 -19.78 49.26 81.86
N CYS A 92 -19.04 50.16 82.51
CA CYS A 92 -19.62 51.35 83.15
C CYS A 92 -20.07 52.44 82.15
N GLU A 93 -19.91 52.21 80.85
CA GLU A 93 -20.39 53.11 79.79
C GLU A 93 -21.82 52.77 79.34
N ALA A 94 -22.34 51.61 79.76
CA ALA A 94 -23.71 51.23 79.48
C ALA A 94 -24.69 52.28 80.02
N ALA A 95 -25.77 52.52 79.27
CA ALA A 95 -26.70 53.62 79.53
C ALA A 95 -27.43 53.48 80.89
N SER A 96 -27.64 52.25 81.35
CA SER A 96 -28.37 51.95 82.57
C SER A 96 -27.58 50.98 83.45
N PRO A 97 -27.37 51.30 84.75
CA PRO A 97 -26.87 50.31 85.69
C PRO A 97 -27.97 49.30 86.01
N VAL A 98 -27.57 48.05 86.22
CA VAL A 98 -28.44 46.96 86.69
C VAL A 98 -29.02 47.31 88.06
N VAL A 99 -28.17 47.83 88.96
CA VAL A 99 -28.56 48.17 90.33
C VAL A 99 -27.77 49.35 90.86
N THR A 100 -28.43 50.23 91.61
CA THR A 100 -27.85 51.45 92.20
C THR A 100 -28.25 51.57 93.67
N ARG A 101 -27.30 51.96 94.54
CA ARG A 101 -27.55 52.29 95.95
C ARG A 101 -26.74 53.48 96.42
N SER A 102 -27.34 54.33 97.25
CA SER A 102 -26.66 55.48 97.84
C SER A 102 -26.98 55.67 99.32
N THR A 103 -26.09 56.33 100.06
CA THR A 103 -26.28 56.76 101.45
C THR A 103 -25.51 58.03 101.77
N SER A 104 -25.99 58.83 102.72
CA SER A 104 -25.30 60.04 103.20
C SER A 104 -24.44 59.73 104.44
N VAL A 105 -23.23 60.27 104.47
CA VAL A 105 -22.26 60.07 105.56
C VAL A 105 -21.67 61.40 106.00
N THR A 106 -21.60 61.61 107.31
CA THR A 106 -20.91 62.76 107.90
C THR A 106 -19.46 62.35 108.22
N LEU A 107 -18.50 63.06 107.65
CA LEU A 107 -17.06 62.83 107.75
C LEU A 107 -16.49 63.47 109.01
N THR A 108 -15.63 62.73 109.70
CA THR A 108 -14.89 63.21 110.86
C THR A 108 -13.42 63.43 110.48
N PRO A 109 -12.87 64.66 110.63
CA PRO A 109 -11.46 64.94 110.33
C PRO A 109 -10.51 63.97 111.04
N GLY A 110 -9.61 63.35 110.28
CA GLY A 110 -8.59 62.43 110.81
C GLY A 110 -9.05 60.99 111.15
N THR A 111 -10.34 60.66 111.06
CA THR A 111 -10.84 59.27 111.26
C THR A 111 -11.72 58.82 110.10
N PRO A 112 -11.33 57.80 109.31
CA PRO A 112 -12.16 57.31 108.22
C PRO A 112 -13.49 56.71 108.70
N VAL A 113 -14.60 57.18 108.14
CA VAL A 113 -15.95 56.70 108.48
C VAL A 113 -16.31 55.49 107.60
N PRO A 114 -16.66 54.32 108.17
CA PRO A 114 -17.07 53.16 107.39
C PRO A 114 -18.47 53.37 106.78
N VAL A 115 -18.61 53.05 105.49
CA VAL A 115 -19.88 53.04 104.74
C VAL A 115 -20.02 51.68 104.07
N ALA A 116 -21.19 51.05 104.16
CA ALA A 116 -21.49 49.79 103.49
C ALA A 116 -22.71 49.96 102.58
N LEU A 117 -22.59 49.54 101.32
CA LEU A 117 -23.65 49.53 100.32
C LEU A 117 -23.82 48.10 99.78
N SER A 118 -25.06 47.62 99.69
CA SER A 118 -25.37 46.27 99.18
C SER A 118 -26.18 46.36 97.89
N LEU A 119 -25.66 45.78 96.82
CA LEU A 119 -26.26 45.69 95.49
C LEU A 119 -26.76 44.26 95.26
N GLN A 120 -27.98 44.08 94.77
CA GLN A 120 -28.54 42.74 94.51
C GLN A 120 -29.19 42.71 93.13
N ALA A 121 -28.82 41.71 92.33
CA ALA A 121 -29.45 41.35 91.05
C ALA A 121 -29.28 39.85 90.82
N THR A 122 -29.93 39.27 89.81
CA THR A 122 -29.89 37.82 89.55
C THR A 122 -29.37 37.55 88.14
N ASP A 123 -28.23 36.86 88.07
CA ASP A 123 -27.69 36.19 86.88
C ASP A 123 -27.85 34.67 87.13
N GLY A 124 -28.92 34.10 86.56
CA GLY A 124 -29.43 32.78 86.91
C GLY A 124 -28.68 31.61 86.28
N ASP A 125 -28.10 31.80 85.10
CA ASP A 125 -27.33 30.79 84.38
C ASP A 125 -25.82 31.09 84.31
N GLY A 126 -25.39 32.26 84.76
CA GLY A 126 -23.99 32.63 84.94
C GLY A 126 -23.30 33.10 83.67
N ASP A 127 -24.04 33.55 82.65
CA ASP A 127 -23.48 34.04 81.39
C ASP A 127 -22.97 35.50 81.48
N GLY A 128 -23.21 36.16 82.62
CA GLY A 128 -22.77 37.52 82.89
C GLY A 128 -23.77 38.60 82.46
N TYR A 129 -24.91 38.22 81.93
CA TYR A 129 -26.09 39.06 81.80
C TYR A 129 -27.06 38.77 82.95
N VAL A 130 -27.81 39.79 83.32
CA VAL A 130 -28.70 39.74 84.47
C VAL A 130 -30.12 39.69 83.94
N SER A 131 -30.99 38.91 84.59
CA SER A 131 -32.41 38.86 84.26
C SER A 131 -33.03 40.24 84.07
N VAL A 132 -33.78 40.41 82.98
CA VAL A 132 -34.65 41.59 82.77
C VAL A 132 -35.59 41.86 83.96
N LEU A 133 -35.97 40.82 84.73
CA LEU A 133 -36.83 40.95 85.91
C LEU A 133 -36.14 41.68 87.08
N THR A 134 -34.81 41.66 87.13
CA THR A 134 -34.02 42.32 88.18
C THR A 134 -33.26 43.54 87.68
N GLY A 135 -33.59 44.01 86.47
CA GLY A 135 -33.06 45.26 85.88
C GLY A 135 -31.89 45.06 84.91
N GLY A 136 -31.56 43.83 84.55
CA GLY A 136 -30.57 43.54 83.50
C GLY A 136 -31.16 43.39 82.10
N THR A 137 -30.42 42.79 81.18
CA THR A 137 -30.77 42.68 79.76
C THR A 137 -31.08 41.25 79.28
N ASP A 138 -30.94 40.24 80.13
CA ASP A 138 -31.17 38.84 79.77
C ASP A 138 -32.66 38.47 79.72
N CYS A 139 -33.12 38.06 78.53
CA CYS A 139 -34.49 37.62 78.29
C CYS A 139 -34.75 36.16 78.72
N HIS A 140 -33.70 35.37 78.98
CA HIS A 140 -33.77 33.96 79.33
C HIS A 140 -32.67 33.54 80.34
N ASP A 141 -32.83 34.03 81.57
CA ASP A 141 -31.97 33.84 82.77
C ASP A 141 -31.83 32.38 83.29
N ASN A 142 -32.08 31.39 82.44
CA ASN A 142 -31.87 29.97 82.69
C ASN A 142 -31.20 29.23 81.51
N ASN A 143 -30.80 29.94 80.45
CA ASN A 143 -30.12 29.37 79.28
C ASN A 143 -28.99 30.29 78.81
N PRO A 144 -27.71 29.93 79.05
CA PRO A 144 -26.56 30.79 78.78
C PRO A 144 -26.23 30.95 77.28
N ASN A 145 -27.07 30.43 76.38
CA ASN A 145 -26.98 30.67 74.94
C ASN A 145 -28.02 31.68 74.44
N ILE A 146 -28.98 32.08 75.29
CA ILE A 146 -29.99 33.08 74.96
C ILE A 146 -29.69 34.30 75.79
N HIS A 147 -29.02 35.26 75.18
CA HIS A 147 -28.58 36.47 75.84
C HIS A 147 -28.33 37.59 74.84
N PRO A 148 -28.28 38.84 75.28
CA PRO A 148 -27.93 39.96 74.43
C PRO A 148 -26.66 39.70 73.61
N GLY A 149 -26.83 39.73 72.28
CA GLY A 149 -25.72 39.53 71.33
C GLY A 149 -25.33 38.08 71.05
N ALA A 150 -26.13 37.07 71.44
CA ALA A 150 -25.96 35.70 70.97
C ALA A 150 -26.14 35.58 69.44
N THR A 151 -25.75 34.44 68.85
CA THR A 151 -26.00 34.17 67.42
C THR A 151 -27.39 33.59 67.23
N GLU A 152 -28.19 34.22 66.38
CA GLU A 152 -29.56 33.79 66.08
C GLU A 152 -29.58 32.43 65.35
N LEU A 153 -30.36 31.48 65.87
CA LEU A 153 -30.59 30.17 65.25
C LEU A 153 -32.01 30.12 64.66
N CYS A 154 -32.22 29.23 63.68
CA CYS A 154 -33.54 29.00 63.06
C CYS A 154 -34.39 28.07 63.94
N ASN A 155 -34.78 28.52 65.13
CA ASN A 155 -35.42 27.72 66.19
C ASN A 155 -36.73 28.35 66.77
N ASN A 156 -37.16 29.51 66.27
CA ASN A 156 -38.26 30.35 66.74
C ASN A 156 -38.07 30.89 68.18
N VAL A 157 -36.82 31.08 68.59
CA VAL A 157 -36.44 31.67 69.87
C VAL A 157 -35.57 32.88 69.55
N ASP A 158 -35.89 34.03 70.15
CA ASP A 158 -35.05 35.24 70.08
C ASP A 158 -33.79 34.99 70.91
N ASP A 159 -32.80 34.33 70.31
CA ASP A 159 -31.60 33.88 70.99
C ASP A 159 -30.75 35.08 71.43
N ASN A 160 -30.77 36.17 70.67
CA ASN A 160 -29.94 37.34 70.94
C ASN A 160 -30.64 38.45 71.75
N CYS A 161 -31.86 38.19 72.22
CA CYS A 161 -32.71 39.08 73.01
C CYS A 161 -32.92 40.48 72.37
N ASN A 162 -32.95 40.58 71.04
CA ASN A 162 -33.09 41.86 70.33
C ASN A 162 -34.55 42.20 69.97
N GLY A 163 -35.49 41.28 70.18
CA GLY A 163 -36.92 41.42 69.92
C GLY A 163 -37.36 41.15 68.48
N GLN A 164 -36.48 40.62 67.61
CA GLN A 164 -36.81 40.19 66.25
C GLN A 164 -37.11 38.70 66.20
N SER A 165 -37.98 38.28 65.29
CA SER A 165 -38.19 36.86 65.00
C SER A 165 -37.22 36.39 63.94
N ASP A 166 -36.86 35.10 63.96
CA ASP A 166 -35.97 34.45 62.99
C ASP A 166 -36.38 34.71 61.53
N THR A 167 -37.69 34.78 61.24
CA THR A 167 -38.17 35.02 59.87
C THR A 167 -37.68 36.34 59.30
N VAL A 168 -37.54 37.36 60.15
CA VAL A 168 -37.08 38.70 59.78
C VAL A 168 -35.56 38.74 59.79
N GLU A 169 -34.93 38.22 60.85
CA GLU A 169 -33.48 38.31 61.05
C GLU A 169 -32.70 37.39 60.09
N LEU A 170 -33.16 36.15 59.90
CA LEU A 170 -32.54 35.15 59.02
C LEU A 170 -33.05 35.21 57.56
N ARG A 171 -34.02 36.10 57.29
CA ARG A 171 -34.65 36.30 55.96
C ARG A 171 -35.29 35.02 55.40
N LEU A 172 -35.95 34.26 56.26
CA LEU A 172 -36.63 33.02 55.85
C LEU A 172 -37.77 33.35 54.87
N GLY A 173 -37.97 32.51 53.86
CA GLY A 173 -38.97 32.76 52.82
C GLY A 173 -38.51 33.70 51.68
N GLN A 174 -37.32 34.29 51.77
CA GLN A 174 -36.73 35.03 50.66
C GLN A 174 -36.09 34.08 49.63
N SER A 175 -36.02 34.54 48.39
CA SER A 175 -35.34 33.82 47.30
C SER A 175 -33.87 33.62 47.62
N CYS A 176 -33.36 32.43 47.30
CA CYS A 176 -31.94 32.08 47.35
C CYS A 176 -31.55 31.34 46.07
N THR A 177 -30.26 31.35 45.78
CA THR A 177 -29.68 30.63 44.65
C THR A 177 -28.37 30.02 45.14
N GLU A 178 -28.27 28.70 45.08
CA GLU A 178 -27.08 27.93 45.47
C GLU A 178 -26.83 26.84 44.41
N GLY A 179 -25.62 26.28 44.36
CA GLY A 179 -25.25 25.26 43.36
C GLY A 179 -25.27 25.76 41.91
N GLU A 180 -25.83 24.95 41.00
CA GLU A 180 -25.90 25.16 39.55
C GLU A 180 -26.91 26.25 39.10
N GLY A 181 -27.20 27.22 39.96
CA GLY A 181 -28.06 28.36 39.63
C GLY A 181 -29.57 28.13 39.73
N CYS A 182 -30.03 27.03 40.36
CA CYS A 182 -31.46 26.83 40.58
C CYS A 182 -31.99 27.77 41.67
N GLU A 183 -33.09 28.48 41.37
CA GLU A 183 -33.78 29.30 42.35
C GLU A 183 -34.50 28.43 43.39
N GLY A 184 -34.28 28.76 44.66
CA GLY A 184 -34.93 28.15 45.82
C GLY A 184 -35.39 29.19 46.82
N VAL A 185 -35.87 28.72 47.97
CA VAL A 185 -36.33 29.59 49.06
C VAL A 185 -35.58 29.26 50.35
N ARG A 186 -35.15 30.28 51.08
CA ARG A 186 -34.50 30.12 52.39
C ARG A 186 -35.46 29.46 53.37
N ALA A 187 -35.03 28.35 53.97
CA ALA A 187 -35.80 27.57 54.93
C ALA A 187 -34.92 27.10 56.08
N CYS A 188 -35.52 26.74 57.22
CA CYS A 188 -34.77 26.12 58.32
C CYS A 188 -34.33 24.70 57.92
N GLY A 189 -33.04 24.41 58.10
CA GLY A 189 -32.46 23.07 58.05
C GLY A 189 -32.70 22.29 59.34
N GLY A 190 -32.42 20.98 59.32
CA GLY A 190 -32.68 20.09 60.45
C GLY A 190 -31.80 20.31 61.70
N ASN A 191 -30.78 21.18 61.60
CA ASN A 191 -29.80 21.50 62.64
C ASN A 191 -29.89 22.95 63.13
N GLY A 192 -30.92 23.71 62.73
CA GLY A 192 -31.08 25.13 63.09
C GLY A 192 -30.34 26.11 62.18
N GLU A 193 -29.68 25.63 61.11
CA GLU A 193 -29.07 26.49 60.08
C GLU A 193 -30.09 26.91 59.02
N VAL A 194 -29.76 27.95 58.24
CA VAL A 194 -30.54 28.39 57.08
C VAL A 194 -30.06 27.65 55.84
N ILE A 195 -30.95 26.91 55.17
CA ILE A 195 -30.68 26.21 53.91
C ILE A 195 -31.41 26.86 52.73
N CYS A 196 -30.89 26.70 51.52
CA CYS A 196 -31.64 26.99 50.30
C CYS A 196 -32.39 25.74 49.81
N ASN A 197 -33.72 25.71 49.94
CA ASN A 197 -34.53 24.59 49.48
C ASN A 197 -34.86 24.72 47.98
N MET A 198 -34.20 23.92 47.13
CA MET A 198 -34.27 23.99 45.66
C MET A 198 -34.48 22.61 44.99
N PRO A 199 -35.06 22.55 43.77
CA PRO A 199 -35.21 21.30 43.03
C PRO A 199 -33.87 20.75 42.51
N LEU A 200 -33.78 19.43 42.31
CA LEU A 200 -32.61 18.77 41.72
C LEU A 200 -32.53 19.10 40.21
N ALA A 201 -31.36 19.55 39.75
CA ALA A 201 -31.12 19.79 38.33
C ALA A 201 -31.04 18.47 37.54
N ALA A 202 -31.67 18.43 36.38
CA ALA A 202 -31.52 17.36 35.39
C ALA A 202 -30.43 17.73 34.38
N TYR A 203 -29.59 16.76 34.01
CA TYR A 203 -28.50 16.96 33.07
C TYR A 203 -28.89 16.42 31.69
N ALA A 204 -28.62 17.20 30.64
CA ALA A 204 -28.84 16.79 29.27
C ALA A 204 -27.73 17.30 28.34
N TYR A 205 -27.54 16.63 27.22
CA TYR A 205 -26.55 16.92 26.20
C TYR A 205 -27.26 17.53 24.99
N PRO A 206 -26.61 18.44 24.24
CA PRO A 206 -27.12 18.90 22.94
C PRO A 206 -27.45 17.70 22.04
N ASP A 207 -28.59 17.78 21.37
CA ASP A 207 -29.08 16.84 20.35
C ASP A 207 -29.62 17.71 19.20
N VAL A 208 -28.70 18.25 18.41
CA VAL A 208 -28.99 19.31 17.43
C VAL A 208 -29.75 18.77 16.21
N ASP A 209 -29.43 17.55 15.77
CA ASP A 209 -30.08 16.88 14.64
C ASP A 209 -31.30 16.01 15.02
N GLN A 210 -31.56 15.82 16.31
CA GLN A 210 -32.74 15.19 16.88
C GLN A 210 -32.85 13.69 16.59
N ASP A 211 -31.73 12.98 16.56
CA ASP A 211 -31.71 11.53 16.40
C ASP A 211 -31.79 10.75 17.74
N GLY A 212 -31.73 11.47 18.86
CA GLY A 212 -31.85 10.93 20.21
C GLY A 212 -30.53 10.57 20.88
N HIS A 213 -29.39 10.86 20.24
CA HIS A 213 -28.06 10.78 20.82
C HIS A 213 -27.52 12.18 21.12
N GLY A 214 -26.81 12.31 22.22
CA GLY A 214 -26.23 13.58 22.64
C GLY A 214 -24.80 13.75 22.17
N ASP A 215 -24.37 14.97 21.86
CA ASP A 215 -22.99 15.29 21.48
C ASP A 215 -21.98 14.73 22.49
N ARG A 216 -21.17 13.75 22.06
CA ARG A 216 -20.15 13.10 22.89
C ARG A 216 -19.04 14.03 23.36
N ASN A 217 -18.84 15.16 22.66
CA ASN A 217 -17.82 16.16 22.97
C ASN A 217 -18.35 17.31 23.81
N ALA A 218 -19.67 17.41 23.98
CA ALA A 218 -20.28 18.44 24.81
C ALA A 218 -20.30 18.05 26.29
N ALA A 219 -20.05 19.02 27.16
CA ALA A 219 -20.34 18.85 28.58
C ALA A 219 -21.87 18.87 28.80
N PRO A 220 -22.40 18.05 29.73
CA PRO A 220 -23.83 18.07 30.04
C PRO A 220 -24.24 19.42 30.64
N VAL A 221 -25.40 19.94 30.20
CA VAL A 221 -25.99 21.19 30.68
C VAL A 221 -27.04 20.88 31.74
N ALA A 222 -26.99 21.61 32.85
CA ALA A 222 -27.94 21.49 33.95
C ALA A 222 -29.22 22.30 33.69
N PHE A 223 -30.37 21.67 33.85
CA PHE A 223 -31.69 22.30 33.73
C PHE A 223 -32.52 22.07 35.00
N CYS A 224 -33.00 23.16 35.60
CA CYS A 224 -33.82 23.11 36.82
C CYS A 224 -35.33 22.94 36.52
N ALA A 225 -35.76 23.10 35.27
CA ALA A 225 -37.17 23.10 34.87
C ALA A 225 -37.40 22.42 33.50
N GLY A 226 -37.30 21.09 33.48
CA GLY A 226 -37.52 20.28 32.26
C GLY A 226 -36.38 20.42 31.24
N ILE A 227 -36.24 19.43 30.36
CA ILE A 227 -35.26 19.46 29.28
C ILE A 227 -35.92 20.07 28.03
N PRO A 228 -35.37 21.16 27.46
CA PRO A 228 -35.91 21.76 26.24
C PRO A 228 -35.65 20.88 25.00
N GLN A 229 -36.40 21.12 23.92
CA GLN A 229 -36.14 20.48 22.62
C GLN A 229 -34.73 20.87 22.12
N GLY A 230 -34.02 19.91 21.51
CA GLY A 230 -32.62 20.05 21.11
C GLY A 230 -31.62 19.59 22.17
N TYR A 231 -32.09 18.90 23.21
CA TYR A 231 -31.27 18.25 24.22
C TYR A 231 -31.83 16.86 24.56
N VAL A 232 -30.94 15.90 24.86
CA VAL A 232 -31.29 14.55 25.31
C VAL A 232 -30.60 14.21 26.63
N THR A 233 -31.26 13.43 27.51
CA THR A 233 -30.71 13.07 28.83
C THR A 233 -29.59 12.02 28.78
N GLY A 234 -29.26 11.53 27.58
CA GLY A 234 -28.23 10.53 27.33
C GLY A 234 -28.76 9.35 26.50
N PRO A 235 -27.86 8.58 25.87
CA PRO A 235 -26.39 8.65 26.00
C PRO A 235 -25.74 9.85 25.26
N ALA A 236 -24.51 10.20 25.67
CA ALA A 236 -23.68 11.24 25.07
C ALA A 236 -22.57 10.59 24.24
N ASP A 237 -22.99 9.98 23.14
CA ASP A 237 -22.20 9.09 22.29
C ASP A 237 -22.29 9.46 20.81
N ASP A 238 -22.96 10.56 20.47
CA ASP A 238 -23.02 11.07 19.11
C ASP A 238 -21.68 11.73 18.73
N CYS A 239 -21.07 11.21 17.66
CA CYS A 239 -19.84 11.73 17.11
C CYS A 239 -20.02 12.90 16.14
N ASN A 240 -21.24 13.15 15.65
CA ASN A 240 -21.60 14.30 14.83
C ASN A 240 -23.06 14.73 15.03
N ASP A 241 -23.28 15.50 16.10
CA ASP A 241 -24.57 16.11 16.53
C ASP A 241 -25.29 16.99 15.48
N ASN A 242 -24.68 17.21 14.30
CA ASN A 242 -25.31 17.96 13.20
C ASN A 242 -25.80 17.08 12.05
N ASN A 243 -25.65 15.75 12.13
CA ASN A 243 -26.05 14.82 11.10
C ASN A 243 -26.64 13.52 11.67
N ALA A 244 -27.97 13.46 11.69
CA ALA A 244 -28.74 12.33 12.20
C ALA A 244 -28.45 10.97 11.54
N SER A 245 -27.63 10.90 10.48
CA SER A 245 -27.18 9.64 9.88
C SER A 245 -25.88 9.11 10.49
N ILE A 246 -25.14 9.93 11.24
CA ILE A 246 -23.89 9.60 11.90
C ILE A 246 -24.17 9.52 13.39
N ARG A 247 -24.36 8.32 13.91
CA ARG A 247 -24.76 8.07 15.30
C ARG A 247 -24.49 6.63 15.72
N PRO A 248 -24.41 6.35 17.02
CA PRO A 248 -24.26 4.99 17.54
C PRO A 248 -25.17 3.95 16.88
N GLY A 249 -24.56 2.95 16.25
CA GLY A 249 -25.27 1.85 15.58
C GLY A 249 -25.90 2.19 14.23
N ALA A 250 -25.54 3.32 13.61
CA ALA A 250 -25.81 3.57 12.19
C ALA A 250 -25.16 2.50 11.30
N THR A 251 -25.58 2.43 10.04
CA THR A 251 -24.94 1.54 9.05
C THR A 251 -23.76 2.26 8.43
N GLU A 252 -22.58 1.68 8.52
CA GLU A 252 -21.37 2.18 7.86
C GLU A 252 -21.56 2.32 6.35
N LEU A 253 -21.15 3.47 5.83
CA LEU A 253 -20.92 3.72 4.42
C LEU A 253 -19.42 3.70 4.18
N CYS A 254 -18.98 3.47 2.94
CA CYS A 254 -17.57 3.62 2.56
C CYS A 254 -17.38 5.08 2.14
N ASN A 255 -17.31 5.99 3.11
CA ASN A 255 -17.28 7.43 2.87
C ASN A 255 -16.14 8.14 3.62
N GLY A 256 -15.32 7.39 4.37
CA GLY A 256 -14.22 7.92 5.17
C GLY A 256 -14.68 8.59 6.47
N VAL A 257 -15.90 8.29 6.93
CA VAL A 257 -16.51 8.79 8.17
C VAL A 257 -16.85 7.58 9.04
N ASP A 258 -16.70 7.73 10.35
CA ASP A 258 -17.22 6.78 11.34
C ASP A 258 -18.72 7.05 11.50
N ASP A 259 -19.55 6.40 10.68
CA ASP A 259 -20.99 6.65 10.68
C ASP A 259 -21.65 6.11 11.96
N ASN A 260 -21.12 5.04 12.55
CA ASN A 260 -21.70 4.39 13.72
C ASN A 260 -21.08 4.78 15.07
N CYS A 261 -20.16 5.75 15.06
CA CYS A 261 -19.51 6.33 16.23
C CYS A 261 -18.78 5.30 17.13
N ASN A 262 -18.12 4.30 16.54
CA ASN A 262 -17.35 3.30 17.29
C ASN A 262 -15.82 3.51 17.26
N ASP A 263 -15.39 4.68 16.78
CA ASP A 263 -13.99 5.08 16.58
C ASP A 263 -13.24 4.24 15.52
N GLN A 264 -13.98 3.58 14.63
CA GLN A 264 -13.46 2.93 13.43
C GLN A 264 -14.15 3.55 12.21
N ILE A 265 -13.40 3.73 11.14
CA ILE A 265 -13.90 4.34 9.90
C ILE A 265 -14.09 3.22 8.88
N ASP A 266 -15.28 3.12 8.29
CA ASP A 266 -15.62 2.20 7.20
C ASP A 266 -15.31 0.71 7.53
N GLU A 267 -15.41 0.28 8.79
CA GLU A 267 -14.88 -1.02 9.25
C GLU A 267 -15.63 -2.25 8.73
N THR A 268 -16.83 -2.05 8.19
CA THR A 268 -17.59 -3.11 7.50
C THR A 268 -16.97 -3.48 6.15
N PHE A 269 -16.13 -2.62 5.57
CA PHE A 269 -15.43 -2.81 4.29
C PHE A 269 -14.03 -3.40 4.51
N THR A 270 -14.00 -4.66 4.95
CA THR A 270 -12.75 -5.34 5.38
C THR A 270 -11.62 -5.42 4.34
N ASP A 271 -11.94 -5.20 3.06
CA ASP A 271 -11.00 -5.20 1.95
C ASP A 271 -10.44 -3.81 1.64
N LEU A 272 -11.00 -2.73 2.19
CA LEU A 272 -10.54 -1.36 1.99
C LEU A 272 -9.05 -1.21 2.31
N GLY A 273 -8.29 -0.64 1.38
CA GLY A 273 -6.83 -0.49 1.52
C GLY A 273 -6.01 -1.77 1.29
N THR A 274 -6.64 -2.92 1.06
CA THR A 274 -5.94 -4.17 0.73
C THR A 274 -5.63 -4.27 -0.76
N ALA A 275 -4.61 -5.08 -1.10
CA ALA A 275 -4.19 -5.30 -2.48
C ALA A 275 -5.22 -6.12 -3.26
N CYS A 276 -5.44 -5.75 -4.51
CA CYS A 276 -6.34 -6.42 -5.44
C CYS A 276 -5.75 -6.48 -6.86
N THR A 277 -6.41 -7.20 -7.76
CA THR A 277 -6.05 -7.24 -9.19
C THR A 277 -7.19 -6.63 -9.99
N ALA A 278 -6.93 -5.45 -10.55
CA ALA A 278 -7.87 -4.72 -11.40
C ALA A 278 -7.97 -5.37 -12.78
N THR A 279 -8.81 -4.79 -13.65
CA THR A 279 -8.88 -5.15 -15.07
C THR A 279 -7.48 -5.09 -15.72
N ALA A 280 -7.27 -5.88 -16.78
CA ALA A 280 -5.96 -6.00 -17.45
C ALA A 280 -4.83 -6.54 -16.52
N GLN A 281 -5.21 -7.30 -15.50
CA GLN A 281 -4.29 -7.93 -14.53
C GLN A 281 -3.38 -6.93 -13.79
N CYS A 282 -3.85 -5.69 -13.65
CA CYS A 282 -3.07 -4.64 -13.02
C CYS A 282 -3.12 -4.72 -11.49
N PRO A 283 -1.99 -4.52 -10.79
CA PRO A 283 -2.01 -4.38 -9.35
C PRO A 283 -2.85 -3.17 -8.96
N GLY A 284 -3.73 -3.35 -8.00
CA GLY A 284 -4.63 -2.32 -7.50
C GLY A 284 -4.77 -2.36 -5.99
N VAL A 285 -5.51 -1.39 -5.47
CA VAL A 285 -5.92 -1.33 -4.07
C VAL A 285 -7.44 -1.10 -4.03
N TYR A 286 -8.13 -1.78 -3.13
CA TYR A 286 -9.56 -1.53 -2.92
C TYR A 286 -9.76 -0.14 -2.31
N VAL A 287 -10.61 0.65 -2.96
CA VAL A 287 -11.04 1.98 -2.52
C VAL A 287 -12.56 2.00 -2.47
N CYS A 288 -13.15 2.98 -1.80
CA CYS A 288 -14.59 3.20 -1.88
C CYS A 288 -15.02 3.49 -3.33
N ASP A 289 -16.06 2.81 -3.78
CA ASP A 289 -16.62 3.06 -5.10
C ASP A 289 -17.44 4.37 -5.12
N ALA A 290 -17.88 4.77 -6.31
CA ALA A 290 -18.64 6.02 -6.47
C ALA A 290 -20.01 6.01 -5.77
N SER A 291 -20.51 4.85 -5.35
CA SER A 291 -21.78 4.73 -4.64
C SER A 291 -21.63 4.92 -3.13
N GLY A 292 -20.42 4.76 -2.59
CA GLY A 292 -20.14 4.86 -1.16
C GLY A 292 -20.74 3.71 -0.34
N ILE A 293 -21.21 2.64 -0.96
CA ILE A 293 -21.77 1.45 -0.26
C ILE A 293 -21.03 0.16 -0.61
N ALA A 294 -19.94 0.24 -1.38
CA ALA A 294 -19.09 -0.88 -1.74
C ALA A 294 -17.68 -0.40 -2.07
N THR A 295 -16.76 -1.35 -2.17
CA THR A 295 -15.38 -1.14 -2.61
C THR A 295 -15.21 -1.51 -4.09
N THR A 296 -14.25 -0.87 -4.75
CA THR A 296 -13.81 -1.19 -6.10
C THR A 296 -12.30 -1.24 -6.17
N CYS A 297 -11.76 -2.11 -7.02
CA CYS A 297 -10.31 -2.25 -7.18
C CYS A 297 -9.78 -1.14 -8.10
N GLN A 298 -9.10 -0.15 -7.53
CA GLN A 298 -8.49 0.93 -8.29
C GLN A 298 -7.07 0.54 -8.74
N PRO A 299 -6.77 0.52 -10.05
CA PRO A 299 -5.44 0.18 -10.54
C PRO A 299 -4.41 1.22 -10.10
N THR A 300 -3.22 0.74 -9.72
CA THR A 300 -2.06 1.56 -9.32
C THR A 300 -0.98 1.64 -10.40
N ALA A 301 -1.15 0.89 -11.49
CA ALA A 301 -0.28 0.87 -12.65
C ALA A 301 -1.10 1.02 -13.93
N THR A 302 -0.51 1.64 -14.94
CA THR A 302 -1.06 1.67 -16.29
C THR A 302 -0.64 0.40 -17.04
N PRO A 303 -1.57 -0.31 -17.70
CA PRO A 303 -1.22 -1.48 -18.50
C PRO A 303 -0.38 -1.09 -19.71
N ASN A 304 0.48 -2.03 -20.14
CA ASN A 304 1.21 -1.94 -21.40
C ASN A 304 0.40 -2.63 -22.51
N ASP A 305 0.67 -2.24 -23.75
CA ASP A 305 0.16 -2.94 -24.92
C ASP A 305 1.16 -4.02 -25.34
N TRP A 306 0.66 -5.24 -25.53
CA TRP A 306 1.47 -6.40 -25.90
C TRP A 306 1.06 -6.92 -27.27
N PHE A 307 2.04 -7.13 -28.15
CA PHE A 307 1.88 -7.62 -29.52
C PHE A 307 2.48 -9.03 -29.63
N LEU A 308 1.86 -9.89 -30.44
CA LEU A 308 2.41 -11.22 -30.71
C LEU A 308 3.59 -11.06 -31.68
N ASP A 309 4.74 -11.58 -31.29
CA ASP A 309 5.97 -11.68 -32.10
C ASP A 309 6.02 -13.08 -32.73
N GLY A 310 5.70 -13.12 -34.01
CA GLY A 310 5.50 -14.33 -34.80
C GLY A 310 6.78 -14.97 -35.32
N ASP A 311 7.81 -14.17 -35.59
CA ASP A 311 9.06 -14.63 -36.20
C ASP A 311 10.30 -14.53 -35.30
N GLY A 312 10.17 -13.88 -34.14
CA GLY A 312 11.16 -13.82 -33.08
C GLY A 312 12.17 -12.67 -33.23
N ASP A 313 11.84 -11.60 -33.95
CA ASP A 313 12.72 -10.44 -34.14
C ASP A 313 12.55 -9.33 -33.09
N THR A 314 11.68 -9.55 -32.09
CA THR A 314 11.36 -8.66 -30.97
C THR A 314 10.36 -7.54 -31.25
N PHE A 315 9.84 -7.46 -32.47
CA PHE A 315 8.68 -6.65 -32.83
C PHE A 315 7.49 -7.57 -33.06
N GLY A 316 6.28 -7.03 -32.87
CA GLY A 316 5.06 -7.78 -33.11
C GLY A 316 4.03 -6.97 -33.87
N ASP A 317 3.04 -7.68 -34.41
CA ASP A 317 1.92 -7.11 -35.15
C ASP A 317 0.56 -7.56 -34.57
N GLY A 318 -0.51 -6.94 -35.07
CA GLY A 318 -1.89 -7.30 -34.79
C GLY A 318 -2.54 -6.45 -33.70
N THR A 319 -3.60 -7.01 -33.11
CA THR A 319 -4.35 -6.29 -32.07
C THR A 319 -3.62 -6.41 -30.74
N ALA A 320 -3.24 -5.26 -30.17
CA ALA A 320 -2.60 -5.21 -28.87
C ALA A 320 -3.47 -5.85 -27.78
N VAL A 321 -2.84 -6.65 -26.93
CA VAL A 321 -3.42 -7.12 -25.68
C VAL A 321 -2.96 -6.17 -24.58
N THR A 322 -3.86 -5.33 -24.08
CA THR A 322 -3.56 -4.40 -23.00
C THR A 322 -3.52 -5.14 -21.65
N SER A 323 -2.34 -5.17 -21.00
CA SER A 323 -2.12 -5.88 -19.74
C SER A 323 -0.94 -5.30 -18.94
N CYS A 324 -1.03 -5.28 -17.62
CA CYS A 324 0.11 -4.94 -16.75
C CYS A 324 1.12 -6.09 -16.61
N VAL A 325 0.76 -7.30 -17.03
CA VAL A 325 1.66 -8.46 -17.07
C VAL A 325 1.72 -9.00 -18.50
N SER A 326 2.89 -9.49 -18.90
CA SER A 326 3.04 -10.12 -20.21
C SER A 326 2.01 -11.26 -20.38
N PRO A 327 1.23 -11.30 -21.49
CA PRO A 327 0.28 -12.36 -21.75
C PRO A 327 0.90 -13.76 -21.88
N GLY A 328 2.21 -13.84 -22.12
CA GLY A 328 2.93 -15.10 -22.19
C GLY A 328 4.13 -15.05 -23.16
N ALA A 329 4.77 -16.20 -23.34
CA ALA A 329 5.88 -16.33 -24.28
C ALA A 329 5.46 -15.97 -25.71
N GLY A 330 6.29 -15.19 -26.39
CA GLY A 330 6.04 -14.70 -27.75
C GLY A 330 5.27 -13.37 -27.79
N TYR A 331 5.02 -12.69 -26.66
CA TYR A 331 4.51 -11.33 -26.66
C TYR A 331 5.61 -10.31 -26.35
N VAL A 332 5.59 -9.19 -27.05
CA VAL A 332 6.52 -8.06 -26.92
C VAL A 332 5.76 -6.73 -26.79
N GLU A 333 6.39 -5.71 -26.22
CA GLU A 333 5.76 -4.37 -26.10
C GLU A 333 5.95 -3.53 -27.37
N ALA A 334 6.94 -3.87 -28.20
CA ALA A 334 7.24 -3.18 -29.44
C ALA A 334 6.27 -3.65 -30.54
N GLY A 335 5.26 -2.84 -30.84
CA GLY A 335 4.38 -3.08 -31.98
C GLY A 335 4.89 -2.45 -33.28
N GLY A 336 4.13 -2.65 -34.35
CA GLY A 336 4.35 -1.97 -35.64
C GLY A 336 5.19 -2.76 -36.63
N ASP A 337 5.38 -4.06 -36.38
CA ASP A 337 5.97 -4.97 -37.36
C ASP A 337 5.11 -5.01 -38.63
N CYS A 338 5.69 -4.63 -39.76
CA CYS A 338 4.99 -4.64 -41.05
C CYS A 338 4.96 -6.03 -41.71
N ASN A 339 5.78 -6.98 -41.25
CA ASN A 339 5.76 -8.38 -41.67
C ASN A 339 6.24 -9.35 -40.56
N ASP A 340 5.37 -9.60 -39.58
CA ASP A 340 5.53 -10.52 -38.41
C ASP A 340 5.69 -12.02 -38.74
N GLY A 341 6.09 -12.33 -39.97
CA GLY A 341 6.53 -13.66 -40.38
C GLY A 341 7.88 -13.65 -41.09
N ASN A 342 8.59 -12.53 -41.11
CA ASN A 342 9.92 -12.37 -41.68
C ASN A 342 10.82 -11.62 -40.67
N PRO A 343 11.75 -12.32 -39.97
CA PRO A 343 12.55 -11.74 -38.88
C PRO A 343 13.63 -10.75 -39.35
N PHE A 344 13.57 -10.37 -40.62
CA PHE A 344 14.37 -9.35 -41.27
C PHE A 344 13.52 -8.13 -41.64
N THR A 345 12.29 -8.01 -41.14
CA THR A 345 11.35 -6.94 -41.54
C THR A 345 10.62 -6.40 -40.33
N TYR A 346 11.16 -5.35 -39.73
CA TYR A 346 10.65 -4.72 -38.52
C TYR A 346 11.05 -3.23 -38.47
N PRO A 347 10.37 -2.39 -37.68
CA PRO A 347 10.69 -0.97 -37.55
C PRO A 347 12.18 -0.71 -37.27
N GLY A 348 12.86 -0.07 -38.23
CA GLY A 348 14.27 0.28 -38.14
C GLY A 348 15.27 -0.87 -38.39
N ALA A 349 14.82 -2.00 -38.96
CA ALA A 349 15.72 -3.05 -39.42
C ALA A 349 16.72 -2.51 -40.47
N PRO A 350 17.91 -3.12 -40.62
CA PRO A 350 18.78 -2.81 -41.74
C PRO A 350 18.16 -3.26 -43.07
N GLU A 351 18.16 -2.37 -44.07
CA GLU A 351 17.75 -2.76 -45.42
C GLU A 351 18.64 -3.85 -46.00
N LEU A 352 18.00 -4.85 -46.59
CA LEU A 352 18.63 -5.94 -47.31
C LEU A 352 18.41 -5.76 -48.81
N CYS A 353 19.37 -6.22 -49.61
CA CYS A 353 19.19 -6.24 -51.05
C CYS A 353 18.32 -7.45 -51.46
N ASP A 354 17.06 -7.41 -51.06
CA ASP A 354 16.09 -8.47 -51.27
C ASP A 354 14.81 -7.99 -51.99
N GLY A 355 14.64 -6.69 -52.21
CA GLY A 355 13.47 -6.13 -52.89
C GLY A 355 12.22 -6.01 -52.01
N LEU A 356 12.37 -5.98 -50.69
CA LEU A 356 11.32 -5.65 -49.71
C LEU A 356 11.74 -4.44 -48.88
N ASP A 357 10.74 -3.73 -48.35
CA ASP A 357 10.92 -2.74 -47.30
C ASP A 357 11.16 -3.47 -45.97
N ASN A 358 12.43 -3.56 -45.54
CA ASN A 358 12.78 -4.27 -44.32
C ASN A 358 12.60 -3.40 -43.08
N ASN A 359 12.73 -2.08 -43.18
CA ASN A 359 12.70 -1.20 -42.02
C ASN A 359 11.31 -0.61 -41.68
N CYS A 360 10.30 -0.94 -42.50
CA CYS A 360 8.91 -0.47 -42.42
C CYS A 360 8.71 1.04 -42.63
N ASP A 361 9.57 1.72 -43.38
CA ASP A 361 9.46 3.16 -43.68
C ASP A 361 8.65 3.49 -44.95
N GLY A 362 8.18 2.46 -45.66
CA GLY A 362 7.44 2.56 -46.90
C GLY A 362 8.29 2.57 -48.17
N ASN A 363 9.61 2.38 -48.06
CA ASN A 363 10.55 2.31 -49.18
C ASN A 363 11.29 0.96 -49.17
N VAL A 364 11.54 0.41 -50.35
CA VAL A 364 12.16 -0.93 -50.51
C VAL A 364 13.66 -0.86 -50.25
N GLU A 365 14.49 -0.42 -51.20
CA GLU A 365 15.87 -0.08 -50.86
C GLU A 365 16.48 0.95 -51.83
N GLY A 366 17.48 1.69 -51.35
CA GLY A 366 18.26 2.63 -52.16
C GLY A 366 19.47 1.99 -52.86
N PRO A 367 20.10 2.71 -53.81
CA PRO A 367 21.28 2.20 -54.54
C PRO A 367 22.51 1.95 -53.66
N GLU A 368 22.49 2.42 -52.41
CA GLU A 368 23.56 2.18 -51.43
C GLU A 368 23.55 0.74 -50.88
N VAL A 369 22.37 0.08 -50.89
CA VAL A 369 22.17 -1.29 -50.38
C VAL A 369 22.27 -2.31 -51.51
N CYS A 370 21.70 -1.99 -52.69
CA CYS A 370 21.81 -2.80 -53.92
C CYS A 370 22.66 -2.11 -55.02
N PRO A 371 23.99 -2.12 -54.93
CA PRO A 371 24.83 -1.60 -56.00
C PRO A 371 24.70 -2.47 -57.26
N SER A 372 24.57 -1.85 -58.44
CA SER A 372 24.47 -2.50 -59.78
C SER A 372 23.07 -2.79 -60.33
N GLY A 373 22.05 -2.01 -59.95
CA GLY A 373 20.74 -2.02 -60.64
C GLY A 373 19.67 -2.88 -60.00
N GLY A 374 19.85 -3.24 -58.71
CA GLY A 374 18.83 -3.84 -57.87
C GLY A 374 19.04 -5.32 -57.57
N ALA A 375 18.17 -5.83 -56.71
CA ALA A 375 18.02 -7.21 -56.30
C ALA A 375 17.82 -8.16 -57.53
N ASN A 376 18.90 -8.80 -58.00
CA ASN A 376 18.90 -9.66 -59.19
C ASN A 376 19.76 -10.91 -59.01
N TRP A 377 19.39 -12.00 -59.70
CA TRP A 377 20.14 -13.25 -59.71
C TRP A 377 21.31 -13.22 -60.70
N ALA A 378 22.51 -13.58 -60.23
CA ALA A 378 23.70 -13.72 -61.06
C ALA A 378 24.05 -15.20 -61.27
N ALA A 379 24.17 -15.62 -62.54
CA ALA A 379 24.63 -16.97 -62.90
C ALA A 379 26.16 -17.03 -62.98
N ARG A 380 26.76 -18.00 -62.30
CA ARG A 380 28.20 -18.27 -62.28
C ARG A 380 28.47 -19.64 -62.91
N THR A 381 29.33 -19.67 -63.92
CA THR A 381 29.76 -20.93 -64.54
C THR A 381 30.96 -21.49 -63.79
N VAL A 382 30.77 -22.61 -63.10
CA VAL A 382 31.76 -23.28 -62.26
C VAL A 382 31.82 -24.76 -62.65
N GLY A 383 32.97 -25.20 -63.16
CA GLY A 383 33.18 -26.55 -63.69
C GLY A 383 32.92 -26.66 -65.20
N ALA A 384 32.82 -27.90 -65.69
CA ALA A 384 32.58 -28.20 -67.10
C ALA A 384 31.09 -28.14 -67.48
N THR A 385 30.77 -28.14 -68.78
CA THR A 385 29.37 -28.05 -69.27
C THR A 385 28.53 -29.29 -68.97
N ASN A 386 29.13 -30.43 -68.64
CA ASN A 386 28.44 -31.64 -68.18
C ASN A 386 28.38 -31.73 -66.64
N GLN A 387 28.86 -30.71 -65.92
CA GLN A 387 28.77 -30.63 -64.47
C GLN A 387 27.32 -30.40 -64.05
N GLU A 388 26.85 -31.24 -63.14
CA GLU A 388 25.56 -31.10 -62.47
C GLU A 388 25.84 -30.92 -60.98
N TRP A 389 25.55 -29.73 -60.47
CA TRP A 389 25.59 -29.43 -59.05
C TRP A 389 24.30 -29.90 -58.40
N ARG A 390 24.40 -30.78 -57.40
CA ARG A 390 23.27 -31.53 -56.83
C ARG A 390 22.86 -31.08 -55.44
N SER A 391 23.81 -30.60 -54.65
CA SER A 391 23.54 -30.07 -53.31
C SER A 391 24.46 -28.88 -53.02
N ILE A 392 23.93 -27.93 -52.28
CA ILE A 392 24.60 -26.69 -51.90
C ILE A 392 24.42 -26.42 -50.41
N PHE A 393 25.46 -25.91 -49.77
CA PHE A 393 25.41 -25.57 -48.36
C PHE A 393 26.14 -24.25 -48.10
N THR A 394 25.52 -23.40 -47.28
CA THR A 394 26.10 -22.20 -46.71
C THR A 394 25.48 -21.96 -45.33
N GLU A 395 26.31 -21.57 -44.37
CA GLU A 395 25.90 -21.15 -43.01
C GLU A 395 26.49 -19.78 -42.65
N VAL A 396 27.56 -19.38 -43.35
CA VAL A 396 28.24 -18.10 -43.18
C VAL A 396 28.30 -17.42 -44.54
N SER A 397 27.94 -16.14 -44.58
CA SER A 397 27.92 -15.39 -45.83
C SER A 397 29.29 -15.40 -46.51
N GLY A 398 29.29 -15.69 -47.81
CA GLY A 398 30.51 -15.85 -48.62
C GLY A 398 31.25 -17.19 -48.45
N ASP A 399 30.83 -18.08 -47.55
CA ASP A 399 31.28 -19.48 -47.51
C ASP A 399 30.22 -20.37 -48.15
N VAL A 400 30.52 -20.90 -49.34
CA VAL A 400 29.57 -21.68 -50.14
C VAL A 400 30.25 -22.94 -50.63
N THR A 401 29.63 -24.08 -50.31
CA THR A 401 30.08 -25.37 -50.79
C THR A 401 29.02 -25.96 -51.71
N VAL A 402 29.45 -26.39 -52.90
CA VAL A 402 28.57 -27.04 -53.87
C VAL A 402 29.18 -28.36 -54.31
N VAL A 403 28.37 -29.41 -54.35
CA VAL A 403 28.82 -30.76 -54.72
C VAL A 403 27.93 -31.36 -55.79
N GLY A 404 28.47 -32.26 -56.59
CA GLY A 404 27.77 -32.71 -57.78
C GLY A 404 28.27 -34.01 -58.40
N ASN A 405 27.83 -34.27 -59.63
CA ASN A 405 28.26 -35.42 -60.41
C ASN A 405 29.79 -35.42 -60.63
N GLN A 406 30.34 -36.58 -61.02
CA GLN A 406 31.77 -36.75 -61.34
C GLN A 406 32.74 -36.43 -60.19
N GLY A 407 32.30 -36.59 -58.93
CA GLY A 407 33.09 -36.20 -57.76
C GLY A 407 33.30 -34.69 -57.63
N GLY A 408 32.51 -33.89 -58.34
CA GLY A 408 32.62 -32.43 -58.35
C GLY A 408 32.42 -31.85 -56.96
N VAL A 409 33.40 -31.08 -56.52
CA VAL A 409 33.36 -30.26 -55.30
C VAL A 409 33.86 -28.87 -55.67
N ALA A 410 33.05 -27.85 -55.39
CA ALA A 410 33.36 -26.45 -55.56
C ALA A 410 33.18 -25.71 -54.24
N ILE A 411 34.18 -24.93 -53.85
CA ILE A 411 34.21 -24.22 -52.58
C ILE A 411 34.51 -22.75 -52.84
N LEU A 412 33.62 -21.87 -52.42
CA LEU A 412 33.85 -20.44 -52.29
C LEU A 412 34.19 -20.15 -50.83
N THR A 413 35.34 -19.53 -50.59
CA THR A 413 35.75 -19.09 -49.25
C THR A 413 35.38 -17.62 -49.06
N PRO A 414 35.09 -17.17 -47.83
CA PRO A 414 34.80 -15.76 -47.55
C PRO A 414 35.84 -14.81 -48.15
N GLY A 415 35.36 -13.75 -48.81
CA GLY A 415 36.20 -12.76 -49.50
C GLY A 415 36.72 -13.17 -50.89
N SER A 416 36.51 -14.42 -51.32
CA SER A 416 36.82 -14.85 -52.69
C SER A 416 35.70 -14.52 -53.65
N THR A 417 36.03 -14.22 -54.90
CA THR A 417 35.08 -14.10 -56.02
C THR A 417 35.03 -15.34 -56.90
N THR A 418 35.95 -16.30 -56.70
CA THR A 418 36.09 -17.50 -57.52
C THR A 418 36.01 -18.78 -56.70
N PHE A 419 35.30 -19.78 -57.22
CA PHE A 419 35.22 -21.11 -56.63
C PHE A 419 36.51 -21.89 -56.87
N GLN A 420 37.02 -22.53 -55.81
CA GLN A 420 38.05 -23.55 -55.88
C GLN A 420 37.39 -24.89 -56.23
N THR A 421 37.91 -25.61 -57.22
CA THR A 421 37.32 -26.87 -57.69
C THR A 421 38.31 -28.04 -57.61
N ASN A 422 37.77 -29.26 -57.51
CA ASN A 422 38.49 -30.54 -57.59
C ASN A 422 39.47 -30.81 -56.44
N ALA A 423 38.93 -31.27 -55.32
CA ALA A 423 39.71 -31.71 -54.18
C ALA A 423 40.35 -33.11 -54.37
N THR A 424 41.50 -33.33 -53.72
CA THR A 424 42.30 -34.54 -53.91
C THR A 424 41.58 -35.77 -53.35
N ASN A 425 41.47 -36.84 -54.14
CA ASN A 425 40.80 -38.11 -53.80
C ASN A 425 39.29 -37.98 -53.47
N CYS A 426 38.66 -36.86 -53.79
CA CYS A 426 37.27 -36.58 -53.45
C CYS A 426 36.24 -37.16 -54.42
N GLY A 427 36.55 -38.25 -55.10
CA GLY A 427 35.61 -38.93 -56.01
C GLY A 427 36.16 -39.09 -57.41
N ASP A 428 35.32 -39.67 -58.26
CA ASP A 428 35.59 -39.97 -59.66
C ASP A 428 34.25 -40.00 -60.42
N ASN A 429 34.27 -40.36 -61.71
CA ASN A 429 33.07 -40.43 -62.54
C ASN A 429 31.98 -41.37 -61.99
N ASN A 430 32.32 -42.33 -61.12
CA ASN A 430 31.39 -43.24 -60.47
C ASN A 430 30.96 -42.77 -59.06
N ARG A 431 31.71 -41.86 -58.43
CA ARG A 431 31.42 -41.28 -57.10
C ARG A 431 30.93 -39.84 -57.23
N GLY A 432 29.73 -39.64 -57.78
CA GLY A 432 29.04 -38.35 -57.73
C GLY A 432 28.45 -38.06 -56.35
N TRP A 433 28.59 -36.83 -55.88
CA TRP A 433 28.07 -36.36 -54.59
C TRP A 433 26.64 -35.84 -54.72
N ASN A 434 25.77 -36.24 -53.80
CA ASN A 434 24.36 -35.82 -53.77
C ASN A 434 24.02 -34.96 -52.56
N ALA A 435 24.81 -35.03 -51.50
CA ALA A 435 24.54 -34.33 -50.25
C ALA A 435 25.83 -33.78 -49.68
N VAL A 436 25.78 -32.56 -49.16
CA VAL A 436 26.85 -31.93 -48.41
C VAL A 436 26.31 -31.23 -47.17
N TRP A 437 27.04 -31.33 -46.07
CA TRP A 437 26.87 -30.48 -44.90
C TRP A 437 28.25 -30.04 -44.40
N THR A 438 28.40 -28.79 -43.98
CA THR A 438 29.70 -28.23 -43.58
C THR A 438 29.72 -27.92 -42.09
N ASP A 439 30.71 -28.44 -41.37
CA ASP A 439 30.92 -28.18 -39.95
C ASP A 439 31.79 -26.94 -39.77
N MET A 440 31.15 -25.78 -39.68
CA MET A 440 31.85 -24.50 -39.53
C MET A 440 32.64 -24.42 -38.22
N ALA A 441 32.22 -25.14 -37.16
CA ALA A 441 32.96 -25.23 -35.91
C ALA A 441 34.27 -26.05 -36.02
N ASN A 442 34.42 -26.84 -37.08
CA ASN A 442 35.62 -27.62 -37.37
C ASN A 442 36.33 -27.12 -38.64
N GLN A 443 36.63 -25.82 -38.66
CA GLN A 443 37.35 -25.16 -39.76
C GLN A 443 36.65 -25.36 -41.13
N GLY A 444 35.32 -25.50 -41.11
CA GLY A 444 34.52 -25.78 -42.29
C GLY A 444 34.80 -27.14 -42.90
N ARG A 445 35.04 -28.22 -42.13
CA ARG A 445 35.14 -29.57 -42.68
C ARG A 445 33.82 -29.96 -43.39
N LEU A 446 33.91 -30.46 -44.63
CA LEU A 446 32.72 -30.90 -45.37
C LEU A 446 32.45 -32.38 -45.07
N TYR A 447 31.19 -32.73 -44.94
CA TYR A 447 30.70 -34.10 -44.86
C TYR A 447 29.84 -34.40 -46.09
N LEU A 448 30.16 -35.49 -46.78
CA LEU A 448 29.73 -35.79 -48.14
C LEU A 448 29.06 -37.16 -48.22
N GLY A 449 27.96 -37.20 -48.97
CA GLY A 449 27.24 -38.44 -49.30
C GLY A 449 27.12 -38.63 -50.82
N SER A 450 27.49 -39.81 -51.33
CA SER A 450 27.52 -40.08 -52.77
C SER A 450 26.37 -40.95 -53.30
N SER A 451 26.21 -40.96 -54.63
CA SER A 451 25.42 -41.95 -55.37
C SER A 451 25.97 -43.38 -55.23
N GLY A 452 27.22 -43.57 -54.81
CA GLY A 452 27.76 -44.91 -54.54
C GLY A 452 27.49 -45.41 -53.12
N GLY A 453 27.10 -44.51 -52.21
CA GLY A 453 26.97 -44.77 -50.77
C GLY A 453 28.21 -44.55 -49.95
N SER A 454 29.28 -44.01 -50.54
CA SER A 454 30.41 -43.50 -49.77
C SER A 454 29.96 -42.34 -48.87
N LEU A 455 30.22 -42.48 -47.57
CA LEU A 455 30.30 -41.36 -46.62
C LEU A 455 31.76 -40.93 -46.52
N THR A 456 32.00 -39.63 -46.62
CA THR A 456 33.35 -39.07 -46.74
C THR A 456 33.38 -37.72 -46.05
N PHE A 457 34.51 -37.36 -45.45
CA PHE A 457 34.75 -35.97 -45.09
C PHE A 457 35.92 -35.39 -45.90
N LEU A 458 35.86 -34.09 -46.17
CA LEU A 458 36.91 -33.30 -46.79
C LEU A 458 37.46 -32.32 -45.77
N ASP A 459 38.74 -32.44 -45.46
CA ASP A 459 39.44 -31.45 -44.65
C ASP A 459 39.92 -30.30 -45.55
N ARG A 460 39.33 -29.10 -45.39
CA ARG A 460 39.63 -27.95 -46.28
C ARG A 460 41.08 -27.53 -46.19
N SER A 461 41.71 -27.65 -45.02
CA SER A 461 43.11 -27.29 -44.82
C SER A 461 44.07 -28.19 -45.61
N GLN A 462 43.68 -29.46 -45.78
CA GLN A 462 44.46 -30.46 -46.52
C GLN A 462 44.02 -30.62 -47.97
N ASN A 463 42.85 -30.07 -48.33
CA ASN A 463 42.17 -30.25 -49.61
C ASN A 463 42.12 -31.74 -50.04
N ALA A 464 41.81 -32.61 -49.07
CA ALA A 464 41.86 -34.06 -49.24
C ALA A 464 40.62 -34.73 -48.62
N CYS A 465 40.08 -35.72 -49.32
CA CYS A 465 38.97 -36.52 -48.83
C CYS A 465 39.42 -37.82 -48.15
N THR A 466 38.73 -38.16 -47.06
CA THR A 466 38.84 -39.44 -46.37
C THR A 466 37.49 -40.13 -46.36
N GLN A 467 37.38 -41.28 -47.05
CA GLN A 467 36.19 -42.11 -46.99
C GLN A 467 36.14 -42.83 -45.64
N THR A 468 35.01 -42.71 -44.94
CA THR A 468 34.81 -43.32 -43.62
C THR A 468 34.00 -44.59 -43.71
N HIS A 469 32.95 -44.59 -44.55
CA HIS A 469 32.05 -45.72 -44.72
C HIS A 469 31.62 -45.89 -46.17
N ASP A 470 31.20 -47.11 -46.50
CA ASP A 470 30.48 -47.44 -47.72
C ASP A 470 29.14 -48.07 -47.32
N MET A 471 28.06 -47.35 -47.61
CA MET A 471 26.70 -47.78 -47.33
C MET A 471 26.09 -48.58 -48.50
N SER A 472 26.76 -48.62 -49.65
CA SER A 472 26.34 -49.25 -50.91
C SER A 472 24.94 -48.81 -51.35
N ARG A 473 24.57 -47.57 -51.02
CA ARG A 473 23.23 -46.99 -51.16
C ARG A 473 23.34 -45.50 -51.40
N TRP A 474 22.52 -44.96 -52.29
CA TRP A 474 22.60 -43.54 -52.63
C TRP A 474 22.20 -42.70 -51.42
N ILE A 475 23.12 -41.86 -50.95
CA ILE A 475 22.85 -40.88 -49.91
C ILE A 475 22.24 -39.66 -50.58
N ARG A 476 21.19 -39.07 -49.98
CA ARG A 476 20.40 -37.98 -50.60
C ARG A 476 20.38 -36.68 -49.81
N GLY A 477 20.41 -36.75 -48.48
CA GLY A 477 20.48 -35.56 -47.61
C GLY A 477 21.36 -35.82 -46.40
N LEU A 478 21.98 -34.74 -45.91
CA LEU A 478 22.82 -34.70 -44.71
C LEU A 478 22.55 -33.40 -43.96
N VAL A 479 22.43 -33.49 -42.63
CA VAL A 479 22.39 -32.33 -41.75
C VAL A 479 23.11 -32.66 -40.46
N GLY A 480 23.95 -31.75 -39.96
CA GLY A 480 24.70 -31.94 -38.73
C GLY A 480 24.43 -30.84 -37.72
N PHE A 481 24.65 -31.18 -36.45
CA PHE A 481 24.74 -30.22 -35.36
C PHE A 481 25.64 -30.77 -34.25
N ARG A 482 26.11 -29.90 -33.35
CA ARG A 482 26.94 -30.30 -32.21
C ARG A 482 26.13 -30.29 -30.92
N ARG A 483 26.18 -31.39 -30.16
CA ARG A 483 25.58 -31.54 -28.83
C ARG A 483 26.68 -31.62 -27.78
N GLU A 484 26.71 -30.66 -26.86
CA GLU A 484 27.72 -30.61 -25.78
C GLU A 484 29.16 -30.77 -26.35
N GLY A 485 29.41 -30.18 -27.52
CA GLY A 485 30.67 -30.28 -28.26
C GLY A 485 30.82 -31.51 -29.17
N THR A 486 29.97 -32.52 -29.05
CA THR A 486 30.01 -33.76 -29.85
C THR A 486 29.25 -33.59 -31.16
N LEU A 487 29.86 -33.96 -32.29
CA LEU A 487 29.24 -33.91 -33.60
C LEU A 487 28.22 -35.04 -33.79
N GLU A 488 27.02 -34.70 -34.27
CA GLU A 488 25.98 -35.64 -34.68
C GLU A 488 25.48 -35.24 -36.07
N ILE A 489 25.70 -36.09 -37.07
CA ILE A 489 25.22 -35.92 -38.45
C ILE A 489 24.08 -36.88 -38.69
N HIS A 490 22.96 -36.38 -39.18
CA HIS A 490 21.83 -37.17 -39.62
C HIS A 490 21.78 -37.20 -41.14
N GLY A 491 21.39 -38.34 -41.70
CA GLY A 491 21.32 -38.51 -43.14
C GLY A 491 20.21 -39.43 -43.59
N VAL A 492 19.90 -39.34 -44.88
CA VAL A 492 18.88 -40.15 -45.54
C VAL A 492 19.40 -40.79 -46.82
N THR A 493 18.84 -41.96 -47.16
CA THR A 493 19.19 -42.70 -48.37
C THR A 493 18.01 -42.90 -49.30
N GLU A 494 18.27 -43.00 -50.60
CA GLU A 494 17.27 -43.28 -51.62
C GLU A 494 16.71 -44.71 -51.52
N ASN A 495 17.54 -45.75 -51.42
CA ASN A 495 17.10 -47.15 -51.36
C ASN A 495 17.98 -47.98 -50.40
N SER A 496 17.41 -49.05 -49.84
CA SER A 496 18.14 -50.09 -49.13
C SER A 496 18.47 -51.25 -50.08
N GLY A 497 19.74 -51.69 -50.17
CA GLY A 497 20.20 -52.76 -51.09
C GLY A 497 19.54 -54.15 -50.97
N SER A 498 18.44 -54.28 -50.21
CA SER A 498 17.58 -55.48 -50.18
C SER A 498 16.09 -55.21 -49.94
N ALA A 499 15.65 -53.97 -49.71
CA ALA A 499 14.24 -53.59 -49.56
C ALA A 499 13.99 -52.22 -50.22
N ASN A 500 12.82 -52.04 -50.86
CA ASN A 500 12.45 -50.81 -51.58
C ASN A 500 12.20 -49.58 -50.66
N GLN A 501 12.81 -49.52 -49.48
CA GLN A 501 12.65 -48.47 -48.48
C GLN A 501 13.93 -47.63 -48.39
N GLY A 502 13.79 -46.32 -48.20
CA GLY A 502 14.89 -45.46 -47.77
C GLY A 502 15.30 -45.81 -46.34
N LEU A 503 16.43 -45.29 -45.89
CA LEU A 503 16.86 -45.35 -44.48
C LEU A 503 17.18 -43.95 -43.98
N THR A 504 17.02 -43.78 -42.68
CA THR A 504 17.65 -42.71 -41.92
C THR A 504 18.87 -43.25 -41.19
N PHE A 505 19.87 -42.42 -40.95
CA PHE A 505 21.03 -42.78 -40.15
C PHE A 505 21.55 -41.61 -39.33
N THR A 506 22.31 -41.93 -38.29
CA THR A 506 23.12 -41.00 -37.50
C THR A 506 24.57 -41.41 -37.62
N TRP A 507 25.44 -40.44 -37.86
CA TRP A 507 26.88 -40.58 -38.10
C TRP A 507 27.65 -39.55 -37.25
N THR A 508 28.76 -39.95 -36.64
CA THR A 508 29.61 -39.05 -35.83
C THR A 508 30.62 -38.24 -36.65
N GLY A 509 30.71 -38.49 -37.96
CA GLY A 509 31.72 -37.91 -38.84
C GLY A 509 33.00 -38.74 -38.97
N GLU A 510 33.20 -39.75 -38.11
CA GLU A 510 34.41 -40.57 -38.07
C GLU A 510 34.22 -41.95 -38.71
N ALA A 511 35.30 -42.74 -38.83
CA ALA A 511 35.27 -44.10 -39.34
C ALA A 511 35.10 -45.14 -38.23
N GLY A 512 34.32 -46.19 -38.47
CA GLY A 512 34.20 -47.34 -37.55
C GLY A 512 32.75 -47.77 -37.34
N ALA A 513 32.53 -49.06 -37.09
CA ALA A 513 31.17 -49.63 -37.05
C ALA A 513 30.25 -49.03 -35.96
N ASN A 514 30.81 -48.47 -34.88
CA ASN A 514 30.03 -47.83 -33.80
C ASN A 514 29.68 -46.36 -34.11
N GLU A 515 30.27 -45.79 -35.16
CA GLU A 515 30.11 -44.41 -35.57
C GLU A 515 28.86 -44.19 -36.43
N LEU A 516 28.19 -45.28 -36.86
CA LEU A 516 27.01 -45.24 -37.72
C LEU A 516 25.85 -46.04 -37.11
N LYS A 517 24.70 -45.40 -36.96
CA LYS A 517 23.47 -46.01 -36.44
C LYS A 517 22.32 -45.82 -37.43
N PHE A 518 21.55 -46.87 -37.68
CA PHE A 518 20.44 -46.83 -38.64
C PHE A 518 19.10 -46.71 -37.92
N GLY A 519 18.23 -45.86 -38.44
CA GLY A 519 16.80 -45.88 -38.16
C GLY A 519 16.05 -46.72 -39.19
N THR A 520 14.75 -46.89 -38.97
CA THR A 520 13.86 -47.58 -39.91
C THR A 520 12.82 -46.63 -40.47
N THR A 521 12.45 -46.83 -41.73
CA THR A 521 11.36 -46.11 -42.39
C THR A 521 10.55 -47.06 -43.24
N THR A 522 9.32 -46.66 -43.58
CA THR A 522 8.33 -47.49 -44.27
C THR A 522 8.14 -47.12 -45.74
N VAL A 523 8.82 -46.09 -46.23
CA VAL A 523 8.77 -45.65 -47.62
C VAL A 523 10.16 -45.56 -48.24
N GLY A 524 10.25 -45.66 -49.55
CA GLY A 524 11.44 -45.30 -50.31
C GLY A 524 11.06 -44.74 -51.68
N PRO A 525 11.78 -43.73 -52.19
CA PRO A 525 12.96 -43.08 -51.58
C PRO A 525 12.72 -42.00 -50.52
N LEU A 526 13.74 -41.76 -49.68
CA LEU A 526 13.90 -40.50 -48.93
C LEU A 526 14.81 -39.55 -49.70
N HIS A 527 14.43 -38.27 -49.73
CA HIS A 527 15.07 -37.27 -50.58
C HIS A 527 15.85 -36.22 -49.80
N ASP A 528 15.38 -35.84 -48.62
CA ASP A 528 16.03 -34.76 -47.88
C ASP A 528 15.81 -34.88 -46.36
N VAL A 529 16.70 -34.23 -45.60
CA VAL A 529 16.68 -34.15 -44.15
C VAL A 529 17.24 -32.81 -43.70
N HIS A 530 16.49 -32.12 -42.84
CA HIS A 530 16.91 -30.84 -42.29
C HIS A 530 16.42 -30.69 -40.85
N GLY A 531 17.20 -29.98 -40.04
CA GLY A 531 16.86 -29.68 -38.67
C GLY A 531 17.89 -28.82 -37.98
N ARG A 532 17.47 -28.18 -36.88
CA ARG A 532 18.35 -27.34 -36.04
C ARG A 532 18.76 -28.02 -34.74
N SER A 533 18.06 -29.09 -34.37
CA SER A 533 18.34 -29.90 -33.18
C SER A 533 17.61 -31.24 -33.30
N ARG A 534 17.89 -32.19 -32.40
CA ARG A 534 17.19 -33.50 -32.40
C ARG A 534 15.67 -33.38 -32.22
N SER A 535 15.16 -32.36 -31.52
CA SER A 535 13.72 -32.16 -31.34
C SER A 535 13.05 -31.47 -32.55
N LEU A 536 13.87 -30.85 -33.41
CA LEU A 536 13.49 -30.07 -34.58
C LEU A 536 14.17 -30.62 -35.84
N LEU A 537 13.99 -31.91 -36.09
CA LEU A 537 14.64 -32.64 -37.17
C LEU A 537 13.60 -33.43 -37.96
N PHE A 538 13.53 -33.18 -39.26
CA PHE A 538 12.59 -33.80 -40.18
C PHE A 538 13.29 -34.41 -41.39
N ALA A 539 12.73 -35.51 -41.90
CA ALA A 539 13.17 -36.17 -43.12
C ALA A 539 11.96 -36.42 -44.04
N VAL A 540 12.14 -36.26 -45.35
CA VAL A 540 11.04 -36.30 -46.32
C VAL A 540 11.30 -37.23 -47.51
N GLY A 541 10.23 -37.76 -48.10
CA GLY A 541 10.29 -38.65 -49.28
C GLY A 541 8.95 -39.26 -49.69
N GLY A 542 8.97 -40.49 -50.24
CA GLY A 542 7.82 -41.37 -50.56
C GLY A 542 8.21 -42.47 -51.57
N PHE A 543 7.72 -43.74 -51.57
CA PHE A 543 6.38 -44.31 -51.32
C PHE A 543 6.36 -45.72 -50.73
N ASP A 544 5.15 -46.23 -50.46
CA ASP A 544 4.88 -47.65 -50.70
C ASP A 544 3.50 -47.86 -51.39
N GLY A 545 3.40 -47.41 -52.66
CA GLY A 545 2.37 -47.75 -53.67
C GLY A 545 1.29 -46.70 -54.04
N GLY A 546 0.97 -46.54 -55.34
CA GLY A 546 0.01 -45.53 -55.88
C GLY A 546 0.67 -44.18 -56.17
N SER A 547 0.04 -43.25 -56.91
CA SER A 547 0.69 -42.01 -57.42
C SER A 547 1.07 -41.04 -56.29
N SER A 548 2.12 -41.45 -55.60
CA SER A 548 3.03 -40.67 -54.82
C SER A 548 2.63 -40.22 -53.40
N ARG A 549 2.19 -41.19 -52.54
CA ARG A 549 2.05 -41.17 -51.03
C ARG A 549 3.26 -40.63 -50.19
N PRO A 550 3.40 -39.32 -50.00
CA PRO A 550 4.60 -38.73 -49.38
C PRO A 550 4.79 -39.18 -47.94
N ARG A 551 5.98 -38.93 -47.38
CA ARG A 551 6.23 -39.15 -45.97
C ARG A 551 7.03 -38.02 -45.39
N ILE A 552 6.63 -37.56 -44.21
CA ILE A 552 7.45 -36.75 -43.33
C ILE A 552 7.70 -37.59 -42.08
N TYR A 553 8.98 -37.72 -41.72
CA TYR A 553 9.40 -38.30 -40.46
C TYR A 553 9.95 -37.22 -39.55
N ARG A 554 9.63 -37.30 -38.26
CA ARG A 554 10.24 -36.49 -37.20
C ARG A 554 11.11 -37.36 -36.31
N PHE A 555 12.25 -36.83 -35.88
CA PHE A 555 13.11 -37.54 -34.95
C PHE A 555 12.55 -37.48 -33.52
N ASN A 556 12.37 -38.65 -32.89
CA ASN A 556 11.95 -38.75 -31.50
C ASN A 556 13.17 -38.85 -30.59
N THR A 557 13.39 -37.82 -29.77
CA THR A 557 14.55 -37.73 -28.86
C THR A 557 14.54 -38.77 -27.76
N ASN A 558 13.36 -39.17 -27.27
CA ASN A 558 13.21 -40.12 -26.17
C ASN A 558 13.57 -41.55 -26.60
N THR A 559 13.17 -41.94 -27.81
CA THR A 559 13.44 -43.29 -28.35
C THR A 559 14.68 -43.33 -29.24
N SER A 560 15.20 -42.18 -29.67
CA SER A 560 16.23 -42.06 -30.72
C SER A 560 15.85 -42.81 -32.00
N GLN A 561 14.57 -42.74 -32.37
CA GLN A 561 14.01 -43.36 -33.58
C GLN A 561 13.20 -42.33 -34.37
N TRP A 562 13.03 -42.58 -35.66
CA TRP A 562 12.23 -41.73 -36.55
C TRP A 562 10.76 -42.16 -36.55
N GLN A 563 9.85 -41.19 -36.51
CA GLN A 563 8.41 -41.42 -36.41
C GLN A 563 7.67 -40.68 -37.52
N SER A 564 6.66 -41.32 -38.11
CA SER A 564 5.88 -40.75 -39.21
C SER A 564 4.89 -39.70 -38.69
N GLU A 565 4.92 -38.50 -39.28
CA GLU A 565 3.93 -37.43 -39.06
C GLU A 565 2.59 -37.68 -39.79
N SER A 566 2.51 -38.79 -40.55
CA SER A 566 1.28 -39.31 -41.18
C SER A 566 0.55 -38.33 -42.11
N VAL A 567 1.27 -37.39 -42.72
CA VAL A 567 0.73 -36.38 -43.63
C VAL A 567 -0.01 -36.98 -44.84
N GLU A 568 0.33 -38.21 -45.24
CA GLU A 568 -0.28 -38.90 -46.37
C GLU A 568 -1.74 -39.30 -46.14
N THR A 569 -2.20 -39.32 -44.89
CA THR A 569 -3.61 -39.57 -44.56
C THR A 569 -4.36 -38.27 -44.26
N ALA A 570 -3.67 -37.26 -43.74
CA ALA A 570 -4.25 -35.98 -43.38
C ALA A 570 -4.43 -35.02 -44.57
N ILE A 571 -3.55 -35.09 -45.58
CA ILE A 571 -3.52 -34.12 -46.69
C ILE A 571 -3.56 -34.86 -48.03
N SER A 572 -4.61 -34.60 -48.81
CA SER A 572 -4.82 -35.26 -50.10
C SER A 572 -4.03 -34.59 -51.24
N GLY A 573 -3.80 -35.36 -52.32
CA GLY A 573 -3.19 -34.86 -53.56
C GLY A 573 -1.76 -34.37 -53.39
N LEU A 574 -0.99 -34.97 -52.50
CA LEU A 574 0.43 -34.67 -52.35
C LEU A 574 1.26 -35.52 -53.32
N GLY A 575 2.30 -34.91 -53.89
CA GLY A 575 3.34 -35.59 -54.67
C GLY A 575 4.54 -35.99 -53.80
N ARG A 576 5.58 -36.55 -54.42
CA ARG A 576 6.87 -36.83 -53.74
C ARG A 576 7.39 -35.58 -53.07
N LEU A 577 7.68 -35.65 -51.77
CA LEU A 577 8.41 -34.58 -51.09
C LEU A 577 9.90 -34.71 -51.39
N ARG A 578 10.53 -33.59 -51.79
CA ARG A 578 11.91 -33.53 -52.26
C ARG A 578 12.82 -32.70 -51.38
N GLY A 579 12.29 -31.64 -50.76
CA GLY A 579 13.05 -30.75 -49.90
C GLY A 579 12.31 -30.47 -48.60
N VAL A 580 13.06 -30.27 -47.52
CA VAL A 580 12.56 -29.86 -46.21
C VAL A 580 13.48 -28.82 -45.59
N TRP A 581 12.90 -27.80 -44.97
CA TRP A 581 13.65 -26.76 -44.29
C TRP A 581 13.01 -26.42 -42.95
N VAL A 582 13.84 -26.25 -41.93
CA VAL A 582 13.40 -26.00 -40.54
C VAL A 582 13.94 -24.65 -40.10
N VAL A 583 13.01 -23.72 -39.85
CA VAL A 583 13.34 -22.36 -39.40
C VAL A 583 13.52 -22.35 -37.89
N ASN A 584 12.49 -22.78 -37.16
CA ASN A 584 12.46 -22.86 -35.71
C ASN A 584 11.45 -23.93 -35.26
N ASP A 585 11.08 -23.94 -33.97
CA ASP A 585 10.12 -24.89 -33.42
C ASP A 585 8.68 -24.67 -33.88
N LYS A 586 8.35 -23.48 -34.36
CA LYS A 586 7.02 -23.08 -34.85
C LYS A 586 6.89 -23.15 -36.38
N VAL A 587 8.00 -23.13 -37.13
CA VAL A 587 7.98 -22.99 -38.58
C VAL A 587 8.96 -23.95 -39.27
N ALA A 588 8.42 -24.77 -40.16
CA ALA A 588 9.19 -25.58 -41.11
C ALA A 588 8.40 -25.73 -42.42
N PHE A 589 9.09 -26.05 -43.51
CA PHE A 589 8.49 -26.22 -44.83
C PHE A 589 8.93 -27.53 -45.46
N ALA A 590 8.04 -28.12 -46.26
CA ALA A 590 8.38 -29.25 -47.12
C ALA A 590 7.77 -29.05 -48.50
N VAL A 591 8.54 -29.32 -49.56
CA VAL A 591 8.13 -29.11 -50.95
C VAL A 591 8.26 -30.37 -51.77
N GLY A 592 7.50 -30.45 -52.85
CA GLY A 592 7.46 -31.65 -53.68
C GLY A 592 6.73 -31.52 -55.00
N ASP A 593 6.56 -32.66 -55.66
CA ASP A 593 5.99 -32.76 -57.00
C ASP A 593 4.51 -32.30 -57.07
N HIS A 594 4.13 -31.78 -58.24
CA HIS A 594 2.75 -31.64 -58.66
C HIS A 594 2.05 -32.98 -58.75
N THR A 595 0.91 -33.14 -58.09
CA THR A 595 0.09 -34.35 -58.16
C THR A 595 -1.36 -34.00 -57.85
N GLY A 596 -2.32 -34.69 -58.46
CA GLY A 596 -3.75 -34.45 -58.20
C GLY A 596 -4.23 -33.03 -58.53
N GLY A 597 -3.56 -32.36 -59.46
CA GLY A 597 -3.89 -30.99 -59.86
C GLY A 597 -3.23 -29.90 -59.02
N LYS A 598 -2.46 -30.24 -57.97
CA LYS A 598 -1.85 -29.27 -57.06
C LYS A 598 -0.34 -29.47 -56.89
N ASN A 599 0.42 -28.37 -56.83
CA ASN A 599 1.80 -28.33 -56.37
C ASN A 599 1.89 -28.58 -54.87
N THR A 600 2.93 -29.29 -54.42
CA THR A 600 3.07 -29.70 -53.03
C THR A 600 3.97 -28.73 -52.27
N VAL A 601 3.36 -27.85 -51.47
CA VAL A 601 4.05 -27.02 -50.48
C VAL A 601 3.32 -27.17 -49.14
N LEU A 602 4.06 -27.59 -48.13
CA LEU A 602 3.57 -27.83 -46.78
C LEU A 602 4.28 -26.91 -45.79
N GLN A 603 3.55 -26.46 -44.78
CA GLN A 603 4.05 -25.67 -43.66
C GLN A 603 3.73 -26.38 -42.34
N TRP A 604 4.69 -26.40 -41.44
CA TRP A 604 4.57 -26.79 -40.04
C TRP A 604 4.31 -25.54 -39.19
N ASP A 605 3.36 -25.62 -38.27
CA ASP A 605 2.94 -24.52 -37.37
C ASP A 605 3.40 -24.69 -35.90
N GLY A 606 4.28 -25.67 -35.64
CA GLY A 606 4.67 -26.07 -34.29
C GLY A 606 3.99 -27.33 -33.80
N SER A 607 2.86 -27.70 -34.42
CA SER A 607 2.06 -28.86 -34.02
C SER A 607 1.60 -29.74 -35.18
N ASN A 608 1.28 -29.16 -36.33
CA ASN A 608 0.71 -29.86 -37.48
C ASN A 608 1.32 -29.38 -38.79
N TRP A 609 1.38 -30.30 -39.76
CA TRP A 609 1.63 -29.96 -41.15
C TRP A 609 0.31 -29.60 -41.86
N SER A 610 0.31 -28.52 -42.63
CA SER A 610 -0.81 -28.09 -43.46
C SER A 610 -0.31 -27.65 -44.84
N ARG A 611 -1.21 -27.61 -45.84
CA ARG A 611 -0.85 -27.18 -47.19
C ARG A 611 -0.83 -25.66 -47.27
N LEU A 612 0.30 -25.09 -47.66
CA LEU A 612 0.40 -23.69 -48.06
C LEU A 612 -0.01 -23.58 -49.53
N SER A 613 -0.92 -22.64 -49.83
CA SER A 613 -1.42 -22.43 -51.19
C SER A 613 -0.27 -22.03 -52.12
N PHE A 614 -0.15 -22.66 -53.28
CA PHE A 614 0.92 -22.42 -54.26
C PHE A 614 0.34 -22.38 -55.69
N PRO A 615 0.86 -21.56 -56.62
CA PRO A 615 0.35 -21.48 -57.99
C PRO A 615 0.49 -22.79 -58.76
N ASP A 616 -0.59 -23.27 -59.38
CA ASP A 616 -0.61 -24.55 -60.12
C ASP A 616 -0.37 -24.42 -61.63
N THR A 617 -0.19 -23.18 -62.11
CA THR A 617 -0.12 -22.83 -63.54
C THR A 617 0.87 -23.67 -64.34
N HIS A 618 2.01 -24.00 -63.73
CA HIS A 618 3.14 -24.63 -64.41
C HIS A 618 3.34 -26.10 -64.06
N LYS A 619 2.56 -26.65 -63.11
CA LYS A 619 2.64 -28.05 -62.65
C LYS A 619 4.07 -28.45 -62.31
N GLU A 620 4.58 -27.87 -61.24
CA GLU A 620 6.01 -27.86 -60.91
C GLU A 620 6.49 -29.20 -60.34
N GLU A 621 7.76 -29.52 -60.62
CA GLU A 621 8.55 -30.43 -59.81
C GLU A 621 9.44 -29.58 -58.89
N LEU A 622 8.94 -29.28 -57.68
CA LEU A 622 9.66 -28.46 -56.71
C LEU A 622 10.82 -29.26 -56.10
N THR A 623 12.03 -28.71 -56.15
CA THR A 623 13.26 -29.45 -55.85
C THR A 623 13.80 -29.21 -54.44
N SER A 624 13.80 -27.97 -53.97
CA SER A 624 14.30 -27.61 -52.64
C SER A 624 13.65 -26.33 -52.13
N VAL A 625 13.77 -26.07 -50.83
CA VAL A 625 13.19 -24.92 -50.13
C VAL A 625 14.19 -24.37 -49.12
N VAL A 626 14.27 -23.05 -49.03
CA VAL A 626 14.94 -22.33 -47.94
C VAL A 626 13.96 -21.30 -47.39
N ALA A 627 13.92 -21.17 -46.07
CA ALA A 627 13.05 -20.20 -45.41
C ALA A 627 13.73 -19.55 -44.21
N PHE A 628 13.38 -18.30 -43.95
CA PHE A 628 13.86 -17.54 -42.80
C PHE A 628 12.77 -17.22 -41.80
N GLY A 629 11.50 -17.31 -42.23
CA GLY A 629 10.31 -17.10 -41.41
C GLY A 629 9.08 -17.69 -42.12
N SER A 630 7.90 -17.53 -41.53
CA SER A 630 6.65 -18.04 -42.10
C SER A 630 6.22 -17.31 -43.39
N LYS A 631 6.73 -16.10 -43.60
CA LYS A 631 6.48 -15.20 -44.74
C LYS A 631 7.78 -14.79 -45.44
N SER A 632 8.82 -15.62 -45.35
CA SER A 632 10.10 -15.42 -46.01
C SER A 632 10.62 -16.75 -46.53
N VAL A 633 10.07 -17.19 -47.66
CA VAL A 633 10.26 -18.55 -48.20
C VAL A 633 10.65 -18.51 -49.66
N TYR A 634 11.63 -19.32 -50.03
CA TYR A 634 12.11 -19.47 -51.41
C TYR A 634 12.10 -20.93 -51.82
N VAL A 635 11.56 -21.21 -53.01
CA VAL A 635 11.41 -22.57 -53.53
C VAL A 635 11.95 -22.66 -54.94
N THR A 636 12.79 -23.66 -55.21
CA THR A 636 13.29 -23.93 -56.56
C THR A 636 12.46 -24.99 -57.26
N ALA A 637 12.32 -24.87 -58.57
CA ALA A 637 11.72 -25.89 -59.42
C ALA A 637 12.73 -26.47 -60.41
N PHE A 638 12.54 -27.74 -60.76
CA PHE A 638 13.43 -28.47 -61.66
C PHE A 638 13.53 -27.84 -63.05
N ASN A 639 12.55 -27.06 -63.48
CA ASN A 639 12.50 -26.38 -64.77
C ASN A 639 13.10 -24.95 -64.73
N GLY A 640 13.98 -24.66 -63.77
CA GLY A 640 14.74 -23.41 -63.77
C GLY A 640 13.95 -22.20 -63.28
N ARG A 641 12.92 -22.40 -62.45
CA ARG A 641 12.20 -21.32 -61.74
C ARG A 641 12.58 -21.25 -60.27
N ILE A 642 12.54 -20.03 -59.74
CA ILE A 642 12.65 -19.74 -58.31
C ILE A 642 11.43 -18.92 -57.90
N TYR A 643 10.76 -19.38 -56.86
CA TYR A 643 9.58 -18.76 -56.28
C TYR A 643 9.92 -18.11 -54.93
N ARG A 644 9.30 -16.97 -54.64
CA ARG A 644 9.34 -16.30 -53.32
C ARG A 644 7.93 -16.20 -52.75
N TYR A 645 7.79 -16.38 -51.44
CA TYR A 645 6.58 -16.07 -50.68
C TYR A 645 6.91 -15.06 -49.59
N ASP A 646 6.20 -13.93 -49.61
CA ASP A 646 6.37 -12.79 -48.70
C ASP A 646 5.18 -12.62 -47.72
N GLY A 647 4.24 -13.57 -47.71
CA GLY A 647 2.99 -13.50 -46.94
C GLY A 647 1.80 -12.92 -47.71
N THR A 648 2.01 -12.20 -48.81
CA THR A 648 0.93 -11.67 -49.66
C THR A 648 0.59 -12.62 -50.82
N GLY A 649 1.59 -13.37 -51.30
CA GLY A 649 1.43 -14.35 -52.37
C GLY A 649 2.75 -14.91 -52.87
N TRP A 650 2.67 -15.87 -53.79
CA TRP A 650 3.86 -16.43 -54.45
C TRP A 650 4.20 -15.66 -55.72
N GLN A 651 5.48 -15.34 -55.89
CA GLN A 651 6.02 -14.65 -57.05
C GLN A 651 7.15 -15.46 -57.69
N ILE A 652 7.24 -15.47 -59.02
CA ILE A 652 8.42 -15.99 -59.72
C ILE A 652 9.47 -14.90 -59.73
N VAL A 653 10.56 -15.09 -58.97
CA VAL A 653 11.67 -14.13 -58.86
C VAL A 653 12.83 -14.46 -59.80
N PHE A 654 12.81 -15.64 -60.43
CA PHE A 654 13.74 -16.02 -61.49
C PHE A 654 13.10 -17.07 -62.41
N GLU A 655 13.34 -16.94 -63.72
CA GLU A 655 12.95 -17.96 -64.70
C GLU A 655 14.00 -18.09 -65.81
N ASN A 656 14.55 -19.30 -65.96
CA ASN A 656 15.27 -19.73 -67.15
C ASN A 656 15.04 -21.22 -67.39
N THR A 657 14.07 -21.54 -68.26
CA THR A 657 13.63 -22.92 -68.51
C THR A 657 14.63 -23.80 -69.26
N SER A 658 15.78 -23.25 -69.67
CA SER A 658 16.91 -24.04 -70.18
C SER A 658 17.78 -24.62 -69.06
N LEU A 659 17.65 -24.10 -67.84
CA LEU A 659 18.36 -24.57 -66.65
C LEU A 659 17.50 -25.57 -65.87
N ARG A 660 18.18 -26.31 -65.00
CA ARG A 660 17.57 -27.19 -64.00
C ARG A 660 18.19 -26.91 -62.65
N PHE A 661 17.36 -26.75 -61.63
CA PHE A 661 17.79 -26.49 -60.26
C PHE A 661 17.58 -27.71 -59.38
N ASN A 662 18.60 -28.05 -58.61
CA ASN A 662 18.61 -29.23 -57.77
C ASN A 662 18.46 -28.89 -56.29
N ASP A 663 19.04 -27.76 -55.84
CA ASP A 663 19.07 -27.40 -54.43
C ASP A 663 19.26 -25.89 -54.23
N ILE A 664 18.83 -25.37 -53.08
CA ILE A 664 18.95 -23.96 -52.67
C ILE A 664 19.42 -23.88 -51.21
N ALA A 665 20.31 -22.94 -50.93
CA ALA A 665 20.75 -22.61 -49.58
C ALA A 665 20.98 -21.11 -49.44
N GLY A 666 20.96 -20.59 -48.22
CA GLY A 666 21.24 -19.18 -47.97
C GLY A 666 21.30 -18.85 -46.50
N THR A 667 21.97 -17.73 -46.19
CA THR A 667 22.09 -17.23 -44.81
C THR A 667 21.10 -16.13 -44.48
N SER A 668 20.54 -15.48 -45.51
CA SER A 668 19.51 -14.45 -45.38
C SER A 668 18.75 -14.27 -46.71
N PRO A 669 17.63 -13.52 -46.74
CA PRO A 669 16.97 -13.10 -47.97
C PRO A 669 17.89 -12.39 -48.99
N ALA A 670 18.98 -11.76 -48.54
CA ALA A 670 20.00 -11.12 -49.37
C ALA A 670 21.29 -11.94 -49.52
N ASP A 671 21.26 -13.25 -49.27
CA ASP A 671 22.36 -14.15 -49.61
C ASP A 671 21.83 -15.56 -49.90
N LEU A 672 21.37 -15.76 -51.13
CA LEU A 672 20.80 -17.03 -51.61
C LEU A 672 21.63 -17.62 -52.75
N TRP A 673 21.79 -18.94 -52.72
CA TRP A 673 22.57 -19.69 -53.69
C TRP A 673 21.80 -20.89 -54.21
N VAL A 674 21.84 -21.12 -55.52
CA VAL A 674 21.15 -22.25 -56.15
C VAL A 674 22.12 -23.11 -56.96
N ALA A 675 22.10 -24.41 -56.69
CA ALA A 675 22.82 -25.42 -57.46
C ALA A 675 22.03 -25.81 -58.71
N GLY A 676 22.68 -25.73 -59.89
CA GLY A 676 22.06 -26.07 -61.16
C GLY A 676 22.86 -27.04 -62.03
N ASN A 677 22.31 -27.31 -63.21
CA ASN A 677 22.98 -28.08 -64.26
C ASN A 677 23.91 -27.20 -65.13
N ALA A 678 24.63 -27.84 -66.05
CA ALA A 678 25.53 -27.18 -67.00
C ALA A 678 26.60 -26.30 -66.34
N GLY A 679 27.07 -26.71 -65.16
CA GLY A 679 28.04 -25.99 -64.35
C GLY A 679 27.51 -24.68 -63.77
N GLN A 680 26.21 -24.40 -63.81
CA GLN A 680 25.66 -23.14 -63.30
C GLN A 680 25.42 -23.20 -61.79
N ILE A 681 25.89 -22.16 -61.10
CA ILE A 681 25.53 -21.82 -59.72
C ILE A 681 24.96 -20.40 -59.76
N LEU A 682 23.76 -20.19 -59.23
CA LEU A 682 23.18 -18.86 -59.14
C LEU A 682 23.43 -18.27 -57.75
N HIS A 683 23.58 -16.95 -57.68
CA HIS A 683 23.75 -16.18 -56.45
C HIS A 683 22.82 -14.96 -56.45
N TRP A 684 22.30 -14.61 -55.29
CA TRP A 684 21.52 -13.41 -55.03
C TRP A 684 22.03 -12.69 -53.78
N PRO A 685 22.13 -11.35 -53.81
CA PRO A 685 22.04 -10.47 -54.98
C PRO A 685 23.35 -10.50 -55.80
N GLN A 686 23.34 -9.86 -56.97
CA GLN A 686 24.45 -9.80 -57.94
C GLN A 686 25.71 -9.11 -57.43
#